data_AF-A0A1I2IE42-F1
#
_entry.id   AF-A0A1I2IE42-F1
#
_cell.length_a   1.000
_cell.length_b   1.000
_cell.length_c   1.000
_cell.angle_alpha   90.00
_cell.angle_beta   90.00
_cell.angle_gamma   90.00
#
_symmetry.space_group_name_H-M   'P 1'
#
loop_
_entity.id
_entity.type
_entity.pdbx_description
1 polymer ?
#
loop_
_entity_poly.entity_id
_entity_poly.type
_entity_poly.pdbx_seq_one_letter_code
_entity_poly.pdbx_strand_id
1 'polypeptide(L)'
;MRIPATSPRPWSRTVAAAAVAAVSALAPATSAVAAEADPAPLIAASGEPVAADSYIVVLRASADSSRAVARSRTSGVRVHREYRHALHGYAATLTAGQLAAVRRDPAVAYVAADQIVTLDSVQTSATWGLDRVDQHGSTLNSTFATKATGAGVTAYVIDTGIRAGHTEFAGRVADGADFVGDGRGTDDCRGHGTHVAGTIGGTGYGVAKAVTLVPVRVFGCSGGAPTSTLVAAVDWVTGRHTGPSVANMSLGGPVNPALDDAVARSIASGVTYTVAAGNETTDACTRSPARTPAAITVAASTREDSRDTGYSNYGSCVTVFAPGTGITSAWNTSDTATETIDGTSMAAPHAAGVAALYLESHPTAAPATIKSMIVNTATADALSQIGTGSPNRLLFAAADGTAPVLAGGDLDADGRTDLALTGGAGWTTVPAAFSAGDGTFRVTNTGVGDFAGWAQVPGVRLTTGDFNGDGRTDVALTPGPNTPWWFTQPVAFSNGDGTFRITNTALNDFAAWAQVPGTTVVPGDFNNDGRTDLALTAGPETPWWYTQPVAFSNGDGTFRVTNTALNEFASWAQVPGASTVAGDFNRDGRTDLALVGGSGWSTVPVALSNGDGTFRVSNSGVGDFAGWAQVPGARLTTGDFNADGRTDIALTPGPNTSWWYTQPVAFSNGDGSFRITNTPLNDFAGWSQAAGARTVTGDFNRDGRTDLALTGGAGWTTVPVAFSTGDGTFRVTNTGVGDFAGWARVPGATVVTGDYNRDGRTDVALTPGPNSPWWYTQPVAFANDDGTFRITNTPLNDFAAWSQSSGATVAGRRTTG
;
A
#
# COMPACT_ATOMS: atom_id res chain seq x y z
N MET A 1 13.23 68.15 19.40
CA MET A 1 12.63 69.43 19.86
C MET A 1 11.60 69.13 20.96
N ARG A 2 10.94 70.12 21.58
CA ARG A 2 10.10 69.91 22.79
C ARG A 2 8.65 69.49 22.46
N ILE A 3 8.16 68.41 23.09
CA ILE A 3 6.95 68.28 23.98
C ILE A 3 5.79 69.27 23.69
N PRO A 4 4.49 68.86 23.60
CA PRO A 4 3.76 67.80 24.35
C PRO A 4 3.14 66.69 23.43
N ALA A 5 1.96 66.02 23.55
CA ALA A 5 0.74 66.21 24.37
C ALA A 5 -0.18 64.94 24.53
N THR A 6 -1.45 65.16 24.89
CA THR A 6 -2.54 64.27 25.38
C THR A 6 -3.69 64.11 24.36
N SER A 7 -4.70 63.22 24.42
CA SER A 7 -5.08 61.94 25.12
C SER A 7 -6.55 61.60 24.67
N PRO A 8 -7.17 60.40 24.84
CA PRO A 8 -7.56 59.86 26.17
C PRO A 8 -7.56 58.31 26.28
N ARG A 9 -8.23 57.79 27.32
CA ARG A 9 -8.39 56.38 27.73
C ARG A 9 -9.89 56.09 28.02
N PRO A 10 -10.38 54.84 28.23
CA PRO A 10 -9.91 53.83 29.21
C PRO A 10 -9.62 52.45 28.53
N TRP A 11 -9.58 51.24 29.13
CA TRP A 11 -10.00 50.80 30.48
C TRP A 11 -9.09 49.76 31.18
N SER A 12 -9.38 48.45 31.14
CA SER A 12 -8.85 47.40 32.05
C SER A 12 -9.07 45.99 31.46
N ARG A 13 -8.54 44.86 31.96
CA ARG A 13 -7.88 44.53 33.25
C ARG A 13 -6.52 43.85 32.96
N THR A 14 -5.43 44.07 33.69
CA THR A 14 -5.10 43.85 35.12
C THR A 14 -4.90 42.37 35.50
N VAL A 15 -3.63 42.01 35.70
CA VAL A 15 -3.11 40.78 36.34
C VAL A 15 -2.26 41.20 37.54
N ALA A 16 -2.13 40.36 38.57
CA ALA A 16 -1.23 40.61 39.71
C ALA A 16 -0.51 39.33 40.14
N ALA A 17 0.74 39.47 40.58
CA ALA A 17 1.57 38.42 41.14
C ALA A 17 2.19 38.89 42.46
N ALA A 18 2.49 37.95 43.37
CA ALA A 18 3.14 38.24 44.66
C ALA A 18 4.10 37.09 45.02
N ALA A 19 5.21 37.42 45.68
CA ALA A 19 6.22 36.46 46.11
C ALA A 19 5.92 35.89 47.51
N VAL A 20 6.50 34.73 47.83
CA VAL A 20 6.44 34.10 49.15
C VAL A 20 7.84 33.80 49.65
N ALA A 21 8.12 34.11 50.92
CA ALA A 21 9.41 33.88 51.57
C ALA A 21 9.50 32.48 52.18
N ALA A 22 10.72 31.95 52.30
CA ALA A 22 10.97 30.63 52.87
C ALA A 22 10.85 30.63 54.41
N VAL A 23 10.18 29.62 54.97
CA VAL A 23 10.20 29.28 56.39
C VAL A 23 10.46 27.77 56.51
N SER A 24 11.53 27.40 57.21
CA SER A 24 11.97 26.01 57.36
C SER A 24 11.18 25.30 58.46
N ALA A 25 10.20 24.49 58.08
CA ALA A 25 9.50 23.59 59.00
C ALA A 25 10.09 22.18 58.92
N LEU A 26 10.50 21.60 60.06
CA LEU A 26 10.81 20.18 60.14
C LEU A 26 9.51 19.38 60.08
N ALA A 27 9.24 18.73 58.96
CA ALA A 27 8.22 17.69 58.90
C ALA A 27 8.70 16.44 59.66
N PRO A 28 7.84 15.74 60.43
CA PRO A 28 8.19 14.46 61.01
C PRO A 28 8.43 13.42 59.90
N ALA A 29 9.41 12.55 60.07
CA ALA A 29 9.66 11.45 59.15
C ALA A 29 8.54 10.40 59.25
N THR A 30 7.46 10.60 58.49
CA THR A 30 6.46 9.57 58.26
C THR A 30 7.11 8.43 57.49
N SER A 31 7.32 7.29 58.15
CA SER A 31 7.76 6.07 57.49
C SER A 31 6.78 5.72 56.37
N ALA A 32 7.17 6.00 55.13
CA ALA A 32 6.40 5.61 53.96
C ALA A 32 6.42 4.08 53.89
N VAL A 33 5.34 3.45 54.36
CA VAL A 33 5.06 2.05 54.08
C VAL A 33 4.94 1.97 52.57
N ALA A 34 5.93 1.38 51.91
CA ALA A 34 5.89 1.18 50.47
C ALA A 34 4.64 0.37 50.14
N ALA A 35 3.75 0.94 49.31
CA ALA A 35 2.60 0.21 48.83
C ALA A 35 3.10 -1.04 48.09
N GLU A 36 2.69 -2.21 48.56
CA GLU A 36 3.10 -3.47 47.94
C GLU A 36 2.54 -3.50 46.51
N ALA A 37 3.43 -3.49 45.52
CA ALA A 37 3.01 -3.41 44.12
C ALA A 37 2.20 -4.65 43.73
N ASP A 38 1.03 -4.43 43.12
CA ASP A 38 0.14 -5.52 42.71
C ASP A 38 0.89 -6.54 41.84
N PRO A 39 0.82 -7.84 42.18
CA PRO A 39 1.61 -8.86 41.50
C PRO A 39 1.12 -9.03 40.06
N ALA A 40 2.04 -8.85 39.10
CA ALA A 40 1.81 -8.85 37.66
C ALA A 40 0.87 -10.00 37.22
N PRO A 41 -0.03 -9.80 36.23
CA PRO A 41 -1.04 -10.79 35.86
C PRO A 41 -0.48 -12.21 35.63
N LEU A 42 -1.19 -13.22 36.12
CA LEU A 42 -0.94 -14.62 35.83
C LEU A 42 -2.04 -15.13 34.90
N ILE A 43 -1.66 -15.48 33.68
CA ILE A 43 -2.52 -16.07 32.67
C ILE A 43 -2.48 -17.59 32.86
N ALA A 44 -3.60 -18.15 33.31
CA ALA A 44 -3.73 -19.59 33.56
C ALA A 44 -3.78 -20.39 32.25
N ALA A 45 -3.43 -21.69 32.32
CA ALA A 45 -3.49 -22.58 31.18
C ALA A 45 -4.95 -22.80 30.73
N SER A 46 -5.19 -22.57 29.44
CA SER A 46 -6.46 -22.75 28.72
C SER A 46 -6.63 -24.14 28.08
N GLY A 47 -5.65 -25.03 28.30
CA GLY A 47 -5.51 -26.38 27.76
C GLY A 47 -4.27 -27.06 28.38
N GLU A 48 -3.79 -28.18 27.82
CA GLU A 48 -2.77 -29.01 28.47
C GLU A 48 -1.46 -28.23 28.84
N PRO A 49 -1.07 -28.17 30.12
CA PRO A 49 0.15 -27.51 30.56
C PRO A 49 1.37 -28.42 30.40
N VAL A 50 2.52 -27.86 30.03
CA VAL A 50 3.80 -28.60 29.89
C VAL A 50 4.24 -29.24 31.21
N ALA A 51 4.03 -28.51 32.30
CA ALA A 51 4.04 -28.99 33.67
C ALA A 51 3.23 -28.01 34.54
N ALA A 52 2.75 -28.45 35.71
CA ALA A 52 1.97 -27.60 36.62
C ALA A 52 2.74 -26.36 37.14
N ASP A 53 4.07 -26.35 37.01
CA ASP A 53 5.01 -25.33 37.45
C ASP A 53 5.83 -24.71 36.29
N SER A 54 5.47 -24.94 35.02
CA SER A 54 6.15 -24.34 33.85
C SER A 54 5.48 -23.06 33.37
N TYR A 55 6.26 -21.99 33.19
CA TYR A 55 5.76 -20.66 32.83
C TYR A 55 6.65 -19.91 31.84
N ILE A 56 6.03 -19.05 31.04
CA ILE A 56 6.64 -18.00 30.23
C ILE A 56 6.52 -16.69 31.01
N VAL A 57 7.65 -16.09 31.38
CA VAL A 57 7.73 -14.79 32.07
C VAL A 57 8.00 -13.71 31.03
N VAL A 58 7.04 -12.81 30.85
CA VAL A 58 7.10 -11.71 29.87
C VAL A 58 7.41 -10.41 30.57
N LEU A 59 8.44 -9.71 30.09
CA LEU A 59 8.95 -8.47 30.68
C LEU A 59 8.41 -7.24 29.93
N ARG A 60 8.49 -6.09 30.58
CA ARG A 60 8.21 -4.79 29.96
C ARG A 60 9.31 -4.46 28.94
N ALA A 61 8.97 -3.75 27.86
CA ALA A 61 9.91 -3.44 26.78
C ALA A 61 11.18 -2.66 27.19
N SER A 62 11.18 -2.00 28.36
CA SER A 62 12.34 -1.32 28.94
C SER A 62 13.24 -2.21 29.81
N ALA A 63 12.96 -3.52 29.92
CA ALA A 63 13.66 -4.44 30.81
C ALA A 63 14.64 -5.36 30.08
N ASP A 64 15.89 -5.35 30.55
CA ASP A 64 16.96 -6.28 30.15
C ASP A 64 16.61 -7.72 30.56
N SER A 65 16.32 -8.58 29.57
CA SER A 65 15.99 -10.00 29.78
C SER A 65 17.16 -10.82 30.29
N SER A 66 18.41 -10.49 29.93
CA SER A 66 19.61 -11.18 30.42
C SER A 66 19.83 -10.92 31.90
N ARG A 67 19.65 -9.66 32.33
CA ARG A 67 19.73 -9.27 33.73
C ARG A 67 18.55 -9.84 34.55
N ALA A 68 17.38 -10.05 33.95
CA ALA A 68 16.27 -10.73 34.59
C ALA A 68 16.51 -12.25 34.74
N VAL A 69 17.04 -12.91 33.71
CA VAL A 69 17.46 -14.32 33.75
C VAL A 69 18.57 -14.55 34.78
N ALA A 70 19.56 -13.65 34.85
CA ALA A 70 20.62 -13.71 35.86
C ALA A 70 20.07 -13.63 37.29
N ARG A 71 19.20 -12.64 37.59
CA ARG A 71 18.51 -12.53 38.89
C ARG A 71 17.74 -13.80 39.24
N SER A 72 17.00 -14.33 38.27
CA SER A 72 16.14 -15.51 38.48
C SER A 72 16.97 -16.76 38.77
N ARG A 73 18.06 -16.99 38.03
CA ARG A 73 19.01 -18.08 38.29
C ARG A 73 19.66 -17.95 39.68
N THR A 74 20.02 -16.75 40.13
CA THR A 74 20.52 -16.56 41.52
C THR A 74 19.45 -16.80 42.59
N SER A 75 18.17 -16.69 42.26
CA SER A 75 17.02 -17.02 43.12
C SER A 75 16.58 -18.50 43.00
N GLY A 76 17.45 -19.37 42.47
CA GLY A 76 17.19 -20.81 42.33
C GLY A 76 16.11 -21.17 41.29
N VAL A 77 15.76 -20.26 40.38
CA VAL A 77 14.80 -20.53 39.30
C VAL A 77 15.48 -21.31 38.17
N ARG A 78 14.89 -22.44 37.78
CA ARG A 78 15.34 -23.21 36.60
C ARG A 78 14.83 -22.54 35.33
N VAL A 79 15.61 -21.59 34.81
CA VAL A 79 15.37 -20.94 33.51
C VAL A 79 15.82 -21.85 32.37
N HIS A 80 14.87 -22.23 31.51
CA HIS A 80 15.09 -23.12 30.35
C HIS A 80 15.54 -22.37 29.10
N ARG A 81 14.97 -21.19 28.82
CA ARG A 81 15.23 -20.40 27.61
C ARG A 81 15.02 -18.90 27.87
N GLU A 82 15.74 -18.05 27.14
CA GLU A 82 15.64 -16.58 27.18
C GLU A 82 15.12 -16.07 25.82
N TYR A 83 14.39 -14.95 25.83
CA TYR A 83 13.86 -14.27 24.64
C TYR A 83 14.40 -12.83 24.58
N ARG A 84 14.68 -12.34 23.36
CA ARG A 84 15.43 -11.10 23.14
C ARG A 84 14.89 -10.18 22.03
N HIS A 85 14.06 -10.67 21.11
CA HIS A 85 13.73 -10.02 19.83
C HIS A 85 12.22 -9.82 19.62
N ALA A 86 11.46 -10.91 19.48
CA ALA A 86 9.99 -10.90 19.43
C ALA A 86 9.36 -10.69 20.81
N LEU A 87 10.10 -11.05 21.87
CA LEU A 87 9.64 -10.95 23.24
C LEU A 87 10.84 -10.73 24.17
N HIS A 88 10.74 -9.82 25.14
CA HIS A 88 11.73 -9.72 26.22
C HIS A 88 11.26 -10.58 27.39
N GLY A 89 11.99 -11.64 27.73
CA GLY A 89 11.52 -12.58 28.75
C GLY A 89 12.32 -13.87 28.84
N TYR A 90 11.72 -14.85 29.51
CA TYR A 90 12.30 -16.19 29.65
C TYR A 90 11.23 -17.24 29.99
N ALA A 91 11.49 -18.51 29.62
CA ALA A 91 10.71 -19.65 30.07
C ALA A 91 11.42 -20.35 31.24
N ALA A 92 10.67 -20.73 32.28
CA ALA A 92 11.23 -21.32 33.50
C ALA A 92 10.25 -22.22 34.25
N THR A 93 10.80 -23.14 35.04
CA THR A 93 10.06 -23.81 36.11
C THR A 93 10.08 -22.96 37.38
N LEU A 94 8.92 -22.69 37.97
CA LEU A 94 8.73 -21.85 39.16
C LEU A 94 7.89 -22.57 40.22
N THR A 95 8.46 -22.81 41.40
CA THR A 95 7.65 -23.18 42.58
C THR A 95 6.66 -22.07 42.93
N ALA A 96 5.57 -22.37 43.63
CA ALA A 96 4.54 -21.38 43.99
C ALA A 96 5.11 -20.11 44.69
N GLY A 97 6.13 -20.29 45.55
CA GLY A 97 6.85 -19.18 46.19
C GLY A 97 7.69 -18.36 45.21
N GLN A 98 8.39 -19.01 44.27
CA GLN A 98 9.14 -18.33 43.22
C GLN A 98 8.22 -17.61 42.22
N LEU A 99 7.07 -18.18 41.88
CA LEU A 99 6.04 -17.54 41.05
C LEU A 99 5.50 -16.27 41.73
N ALA A 100 5.21 -16.34 43.03
CA ALA A 100 4.77 -15.18 43.82
C ALA A 100 5.88 -14.12 44.03
N ALA A 101 7.16 -14.48 43.87
CA ALA A 101 8.28 -13.54 43.88
C ALA A 101 8.52 -12.91 42.49
N VAL A 102 8.54 -13.71 41.42
CA VAL A 102 8.70 -13.24 40.04
C VAL A 102 7.58 -12.28 39.66
N ARG A 103 6.32 -12.57 40.02
CA ARG A 103 5.19 -11.66 39.77
C ARG A 103 5.30 -10.31 40.51
N ARG A 104 6.18 -10.18 41.51
CA ARG A 104 6.48 -8.91 42.21
C ARG A 104 7.70 -8.17 41.66
N ASP A 105 8.46 -8.73 40.71
CA ASP A 105 9.54 -7.98 40.05
C ASP A 105 8.92 -6.95 39.09
N PRO A 106 9.14 -5.64 39.28
CA PRO A 106 8.49 -4.60 38.47
C PRO A 106 8.88 -4.65 36.98
N ALA A 107 9.96 -5.36 36.63
CA ALA A 107 10.32 -5.62 35.23
C ALA A 107 9.33 -6.56 34.52
N VAL A 108 8.55 -7.37 35.26
CA VAL A 108 7.57 -8.30 34.69
C VAL A 108 6.32 -7.52 34.25
N ALA A 109 5.90 -7.78 33.01
CA ALA A 109 4.63 -7.32 32.45
C ALA A 109 3.51 -8.31 32.81
N TYR A 110 3.72 -9.61 32.57
CA TYR A 110 2.82 -10.70 32.96
C TYR A 110 3.57 -12.04 32.98
N VAL A 111 2.92 -13.08 33.53
CA VAL A 111 3.37 -14.47 33.46
C VAL A 111 2.26 -15.29 32.82
N ALA A 112 2.60 -16.14 31.84
CA ALA A 112 1.68 -17.10 31.24
C ALA A 112 2.10 -18.54 31.59
N ALA A 113 1.13 -19.44 31.76
CA ALA A 113 1.43 -20.87 31.81
C ALA A 113 2.01 -21.35 30.47
N ASP A 114 2.98 -22.27 30.52
CA ASP A 114 3.52 -22.92 29.33
C ASP A 114 2.68 -24.16 28.99
N GLN A 115 2.30 -24.30 27.73
CA GLN A 115 1.25 -25.23 27.28
C GLN A 115 1.70 -26.04 26.06
N ILE A 116 1.06 -27.18 25.83
CA ILE A 116 1.26 -27.94 24.59
C ILE A 116 0.40 -27.32 23.48
N VAL A 117 1.06 -27.03 22.37
CA VAL A 117 0.48 -26.70 21.07
C VAL A 117 0.71 -27.89 20.14
N THR A 118 -0.21 -28.12 19.21
CA THR A 118 -0.19 -29.25 18.28
C THR A 118 -0.22 -28.78 16.84
N LEU A 119 0.19 -29.65 15.92
CA LEU A 119 -0.22 -29.49 14.53
C LEU A 119 -1.71 -29.81 14.40
N ASP A 120 -2.40 -28.99 13.62
CA ASP A 120 -3.78 -29.24 13.20
C ASP A 120 -3.89 -30.54 12.37
N SER A 121 -5.05 -31.19 12.44
CA SER A 121 -5.27 -32.59 12.01
C SER A 121 -5.14 -32.85 10.50
N VAL A 122 -4.94 -34.13 10.13
CA VAL A 122 -4.39 -34.59 8.83
C VAL A 122 -5.23 -35.77 8.27
N GLN A 123 -5.80 -35.68 7.05
CA GLN A 123 -6.64 -36.71 6.35
C GLN A 123 -6.50 -36.62 4.80
N THR A 124 -6.86 -37.61 3.96
CA THR A 124 -6.24 -37.80 2.61
C THR A 124 -7.14 -37.81 1.33
N SER A 125 -6.87 -36.98 0.29
CA SER A 125 -7.01 -37.28 -1.20
C SER A 125 -6.74 -36.09 -2.19
N ALA A 126 -6.18 -36.34 -3.39
CA ALA A 126 -5.36 -35.41 -4.24
C ALA A 126 -5.86 -34.00 -4.75
N THR A 127 -4.91 -33.10 -5.08
CA THR A 127 -5.09 -31.64 -5.28
C THR A 127 -5.91 -31.15 -6.48
N TRP A 128 -6.54 -30.00 -6.19
CA TRP A 128 -7.23 -29.06 -7.08
C TRP A 128 -6.86 -27.59 -6.75
N GLY A 129 -6.06 -27.35 -5.70
CA GLY A 129 -5.94 -26.05 -5.03
C GLY A 129 -5.21 -24.94 -5.79
N LEU A 130 -4.12 -25.26 -6.51
CA LEU A 130 -3.38 -24.27 -7.30
C LEU A 130 -4.28 -23.63 -8.38
N ASP A 131 -4.92 -24.49 -9.16
CA ASP A 131 -5.93 -24.22 -10.21
C ASP A 131 -7.24 -23.61 -9.66
N ARG A 132 -7.40 -23.51 -8.33
CA ARG A 132 -8.46 -22.70 -7.72
C ARG A 132 -7.99 -21.28 -7.40
N VAL A 133 -6.75 -21.07 -6.98
CA VAL A 133 -6.31 -19.77 -6.47
C VAL A 133 -5.91 -18.80 -7.59
N ASP A 134 -5.54 -19.23 -8.79
CA ASP A 134 -5.22 -18.31 -9.90
C ASP A 134 -6.44 -17.93 -10.78
N GLN A 135 -7.64 -18.43 -10.46
CA GLN A 135 -8.89 -18.06 -11.13
C GLN A 135 -10.02 -17.71 -10.14
N HIS A 136 -10.94 -16.82 -10.54
CA HIS A 136 -12.11 -16.49 -9.71
C HIS A 136 -13.24 -17.53 -9.84
N GLY A 137 -13.40 -18.16 -11.01
CA GLY A 137 -14.46 -19.14 -11.27
C GLY A 137 -14.24 -20.48 -10.56
N SER A 138 -15.33 -21.22 -10.30
CA SER A 138 -15.30 -22.56 -9.73
C SER A 138 -15.03 -23.68 -10.75
N THR A 139 -15.13 -23.39 -12.05
CA THR A 139 -14.78 -24.33 -13.13
C THR A 139 -13.26 -24.39 -13.29
N LEU A 140 -12.64 -25.31 -12.55
CA LEU A 140 -11.21 -25.66 -12.59
C LEU A 140 -10.73 -26.01 -14.01
N ASN A 141 -9.58 -25.49 -14.42
CA ASN A 141 -9.06 -25.57 -15.80
C ASN A 141 -7.81 -26.46 -15.95
N SER A 142 -7.23 -26.90 -14.84
CA SER A 142 -6.00 -27.69 -14.70
C SER A 142 -4.70 -26.99 -15.13
N THR A 143 -4.61 -25.67 -15.00
CA THR A 143 -3.36 -24.91 -15.10
C THR A 143 -3.10 -24.10 -13.82
N PHE A 144 -1.91 -23.48 -13.73
CA PHE A 144 -1.59 -22.54 -12.66
C PHE A 144 -0.58 -21.52 -13.21
N ALA A 145 -0.98 -20.25 -13.33
CA ALA A 145 -0.25 -19.24 -14.09
C ALA A 145 -0.02 -17.93 -13.31
N THR A 146 1.17 -17.78 -12.72
CA THR A 146 1.64 -16.55 -12.06
C THR A 146 2.80 -15.92 -12.84
N LYS A 147 2.87 -14.58 -12.88
CA LYS A 147 4.00 -13.85 -13.49
C LYS A 147 5.22 -13.87 -12.57
N ALA A 148 5.03 -13.44 -11.32
CA ALA A 148 5.99 -13.65 -10.23
C ALA A 148 6.15 -15.15 -9.89
N THR A 149 7.24 -15.45 -9.18
CA THR A 149 7.66 -16.80 -8.77
C THR A 149 8.03 -16.92 -7.29
N GLY A 150 8.11 -15.81 -6.55
CA GLY A 150 8.65 -15.71 -5.19
C GLY A 150 10.18 -15.53 -5.14
N ALA A 151 10.82 -15.19 -6.26
CA ALA A 151 12.27 -15.01 -6.32
C ALA A 151 12.75 -13.87 -5.41
N GLY A 152 13.89 -14.07 -4.74
CA GLY A 152 14.44 -13.11 -3.78
C GLY A 152 13.72 -13.04 -2.42
N VAL A 153 12.62 -13.79 -2.23
CA VAL A 153 11.85 -13.83 -0.99
C VAL A 153 12.22 -15.03 -0.13
N THR A 154 12.25 -14.84 1.18
CA THR A 154 12.50 -15.90 2.18
C THR A 154 11.20 -16.31 2.87
N ALA A 155 10.89 -17.60 2.88
CA ALA A 155 9.73 -18.20 3.54
C ALA A 155 10.18 -19.10 4.71
N TYR A 156 9.93 -18.66 5.94
CA TYR A 156 10.21 -19.40 7.17
C TYR A 156 9.07 -20.39 7.48
N VAL A 157 9.39 -21.67 7.61
CA VAL A 157 8.42 -22.76 7.87
C VAL A 157 8.58 -23.23 9.32
N ILE A 158 7.68 -22.78 10.20
CA ILE A 158 7.75 -23.07 11.64
C ILE A 158 6.95 -24.35 11.95
N ASP A 159 7.59 -25.52 11.83
CA ASP A 159 6.90 -26.81 11.72
C ASP A 159 7.75 -28.02 12.20
N THR A 160 7.57 -29.24 11.65
CA THR A 160 8.30 -30.49 11.99
C THR A 160 9.69 -30.62 11.37
N GLY A 161 10.11 -29.65 10.55
CA GLY A 161 11.32 -29.67 9.73
C GLY A 161 10.99 -29.55 8.24
N ILE A 162 12.00 -29.65 7.38
CA ILE A 162 11.82 -29.85 5.93
C ILE A 162 12.81 -30.93 5.47
N ARG A 163 12.34 -31.92 4.70
CA ARG A 163 13.21 -32.84 3.97
C ARG A 163 13.95 -32.11 2.84
N ALA A 164 15.09 -31.51 3.15
CA ALA A 164 15.83 -30.65 2.22
C ALA A 164 16.30 -31.33 0.92
N GLY A 165 16.45 -32.66 0.91
CA GLY A 165 16.81 -33.45 -0.28
C GLY A 165 15.66 -33.67 -1.27
N HIS A 166 14.42 -33.33 -0.93
CA HIS A 166 13.25 -33.60 -1.76
C HIS A 166 13.29 -32.80 -3.08
N THR A 167 12.98 -33.45 -4.20
CA THR A 167 13.11 -32.90 -5.57
C THR A 167 12.35 -31.59 -5.75
N GLU A 168 11.16 -31.49 -5.14
CA GLU A 168 10.35 -30.26 -5.16
C GLU A 168 11.06 -28.99 -4.69
N PHE A 169 12.12 -29.10 -3.87
CA PHE A 169 12.85 -27.93 -3.38
C PHE A 169 14.15 -27.62 -4.12
N ALA A 170 14.74 -28.60 -4.83
CA ALA A 170 15.89 -28.44 -5.75
C ALA A 170 16.92 -27.34 -5.37
N GLY A 171 17.51 -27.41 -4.17
CA GLY A 171 18.54 -26.48 -3.72
C GLY A 171 18.06 -25.14 -3.14
N ARG A 172 16.74 -24.93 -2.98
CA ARG A 172 16.14 -23.71 -2.41
C ARG A 172 15.81 -23.81 -0.92
N VAL A 173 16.22 -24.88 -0.23
CA VAL A 173 16.18 -24.95 1.25
C VAL A 173 17.49 -24.40 1.81
N ALA A 174 17.41 -23.34 2.61
CA ALA A 174 18.56 -22.68 3.23
C ALA A 174 18.72 -23.05 4.71
N ASP A 175 19.83 -22.63 5.33
CA ASP A 175 20.15 -22.93 6.73
C ASP A 175 19.06 -22.43 7.70
N GLY A 176 18.51 -23.37 8.46
CA GLY A 176 17.42 -23.15 9.41
C GLY A 176 17.81 -23.31 10.87
N ALA A 177 16.84 -23.65 11.72
CA ALA A 177 17.04 -23.85 13.16
C ALA A 177 16.25 -25.06 13.70
N ASP A 178 16.85 -25.78 14.65
CA ASP A 178 16.21 -26.84 15.42
C ASP A 178 16.00 -26.38 16.87
N PHE A 179 14.76 -26.44 17.34
CA PHE A 179 14.39 -26.17 18.73
C PHE A 179 13.91 -27.42 19.49
N VAL A 180 13.84 -28.58 18.82
CA VAL A 180 13.51 -29.89 19.38
C VAL A 180 14.75 -30.49 20.05
N GLY A 181 15.92 -30.43 19.39
CA GLY A 181 17.19 -30.88 19.95
C GLY A 181 17.33 -32.41 20.05
N ASP A 182 16.60 -33.17 19.23
CA ASP A 182 16.64 -34.64 19.19
C ASP A 182 17.80 -35.21 18.34
N GLY A 183 18.68 -34.35 17.84
CA GLY A 183 19.85 -34.71 17.03
C GLY A 183 19.57 -34.84 15.53
N ARG A 184 18.33 -34.59 15.06
CA ARG A 184 18.01 -34.57 13.61
C ARG A 184 18.34 -33.24 12.91
N GLY A 185 18.65 -32.20 13.68
CA GLY A 185 18.72 -30.84 13.12
C GLY A 185 17.37 -30.43 12.55
N THR A 186 17.34 -29.86 11.36
CA THR A 186 16.14 -29.35 10.68
C THR A 186 15.38 -30.38 9.83
N ASP A 187 15.83 -31.64 9.79
CA ASP A 187 15.21 -32.70 8.97
C ASP A 187 13.82 -33.12 9.49
N ASP A 188 12.91 -33.38 8.56
CA ASP A 188 11.51 -33.67 8.89
C ASP A 188 11.30 -35.16 9.17
N CYS A 189 10.83 -35.48 10.38
CA CYS A 189 10.49 -36.84 10.79
C CYS A 189 8.99 -37.11 10.89
N ARG A 190 8.11 -36.20 10.46
CA ARG A 190 6.64 -36.39 10.42
C ARG A 190 6.01 -36.22 9.04
N GLY A 191 6.59 -35.37 8.18
CA GLY A 191 6.11 -35.08 6.82
C GLY A 191 5.34 -33.77 6.69
N HIS A 192 4.76 -33.27 7.78
CA HIS A 192 3.90 -32.08 7.79
C HIS A 192 4.64 -30.81 7.35
N GLY A 193 5.81 -30.52 7.92
CA GLY A 193 6.61 -29.36 7.52
C GLY A 193 7.15 -29.43 6.09
N THR A 194 7.47 -30.64 5.61
CA THR A 194 7.79 -30.90 4.19
C THR A 194 6.59 -30.61 3.28
N HIS A 195 5.39 -31.03 3.69
CA HIS A 195 4.14 -30.80 2.96
C HIS A 195 3.81 -29.32 2.86
N VAL A 196 3.85 -28.61 4.00
CA VAL A 196 3.66 -27.17 4.10
C VAL A 196 4.66 -26.43 3.21
N ALA A 197 5.96 -26.75 3.29
CA ALA A 197 6.99 -26.16 2.44
C ALA A 197 6.74 -26.39 0.94
N GLY A 198 6.26 -27.58 0.57
CA GLY A 198 5.90 -27.89 -0.82
C GLY A 198 4.70 -27.09 -1.34
N THR A 199 3.71 -26.77 -0.49
CA THR A 199 2.57 -25.91 -0.88
C THR A 199 2.97 -24.43 -0.99
N ILE A 200 3.90 -23.97 -0.15
CA ILE A 200 4.47 -22.61 -0.30
C ILE A 200 5.27 -22.53 -1.61
N GLY A 201 6.17 -23.48 -1.87
CA GLY A 201 7.21 -23.32 -2.88
C GLY A 201 7.86 -24.59 -3.42
N GLY A 202 7.13 -25.69 -3.56
CA GLY A 202 7.54 -26.83 -4.39
C GLY A 202 7.53 -26.51 -5.90
N THR A 203 8.35 -27.18 -6.71
CA THR A 203 8.38 -26.97 -8.17
C THR A 203 7.08 -27.35 -8.87
N GLY A 204 6.44 -28.45 -8.48
CA GLY A 204 5.12 -28.87 -8.93
C GLY A 204 4.00 -28.25 -8.09
N TYR A 205 4.06 -28.44 -6.78
CA TYR A 205 2.96 -28.17 -5.83
C TYR A 205 2.96 -26.77 -5.21
N GLY A 206 4.01 -25.96 -5.43
CA GLY A 206 4.16 -24.65 -4.80
C GLY A 206 3.44 -23.52 -5.53
N VAL A 207 2.89 -22.59 -4.75
CA VAL A 207 2.39 -21.30 -5.24
C VAL A 207 3.56 -20.38 -5.65
N ALA A 208 4.62 -20.30 -4.83
CA ALA A 208 5.81 -19.47 -5.04
C ALA A 208 7.04 -20.34 -5.39
N LYS A 209 7.08 -20.81 -6.65
CA LYS A 209 8.00 -21.86 -7.15
C LYS A 209 9.50 -21.55 -7.09
N ALA A 210 9.91 -20.29 -6.88
CA ALA A 210 11.30 -19.85 -6.75
C ALA A 210 11.68 -19.31 -5.36
N VAL A 211 10.75 -19.35 -4.39
CA VAL A 211 10.99 -18.87 -3.02
C VAL A 211 12.11 -19.66 -2.33
N THR A 212 12.86 -18.99 -1.44
CA THR A 212 13.84 -19.63 -0.56
C THR A 212 13.14 -20.11 0.71
N LEU A 213 13.21 -21.41 1.01
CA LEU A 213 12.56 -22.04 2.16
C LEU A 213 13.54 -22.17 3.32
N VAL A 214 13.14 -21.74 4.53
CA VAL A 214 13.96 -21.87 5.75
C VAL A 214 13.22 -22.76 6.77
N PRO A 215 13.77 -23.94 7.13
CA PRO A 215 13.14 -24.84 8.09
C PRO A 215 13.36 -24.34 9.52
N VAL A 216 12.28 -24.11 10.27
CA VAL A 216 12.33 -23.67 11.67
C VAL A 216 11.63 -24.71 12.53
N ARG A 217 12.38 -25.77 12.87
CA ARG A 217 11.83 -26.99 13.44
C ARG A 217 11.49 -26.83 14.92
N VAL A 218 10.20 -26.89 15.23
CA VAL A 218 9.64 -26.77 16.59
C VAL A 218 8.97 -28.06 17.07
N PHE A 219 8.50 -28.91 16.16
CA PHE A 219 7.83 -30.17 16.49
C PHE A 219 8.75 -31.37 16.30
N GLY A 220 8.86 -32.20 17.35
CA GLY A 220 9.41 -33.55 17.24
C GLY A 220 8.45 -34.48 16.50
N CYS A 221 8.88 -35.73 16.26
CA CYS A 221 8.12 -36.69 15.44
C CYS A 221 6.74 -37.08 16.03
N SER A 222 6.48 -36.75 17.30
CA SER A 222 5.18 -36.89 17.97
C SER A 222 4.18 -35.78 17.64
N GLY A 223 4.59 -34.64 17.08
CA GLY A 223 3.69 -33.61 16.56
C GLY A 223 3.11 -32.59 17.56
N GLY A 224 3.68 -32.48 18.77
CA GLY A 224 3.33 -31.47 19.77
C GLY A 224 4.57 -30.78 20.35
N ALA A 225 4.43 -29.52 20.78
CA ALA A 225 5.52 -28.70 21.29
C ALA A 225 5.06 -27.70 22.38
N PRO A 226 5.92 -27.36 23.35
CA PRO A 226 5.68 -26.24 24.27
C PRO A 226 5.49 -24.90 23.56
N THR A 227 4.57 -24.06 24.06
CA THR A 227 4.45 -22.65 23.63
C THR A 227 5.77 -21.91 23.80
N SER A 228 6.54 -22.23 24.86
CA SER A 228 7.89 -21.68 25.08
C SER A 228 8.90 -22.02 23.97
N THR A 229 8.69 -23.14 23.26
CA THR A 229 9.47 -23.51 22.07
C THR A 229 9.04 -22.69 20.85
N LEU A 230 7.74 -22.48 20.66
CA LEU A 230 7.17 -21.70 19.55
C LEU A 230 7.53 -20.21 19.64
N VAL A 231 7.43 -19.61 20.83
CA VAL A 231 7.88 -18.23 21.09
C VAL A 231 9.37 -18.07 20.75
N ALA A 232 10.20 -19.08 21.01
CA ALA A 232 11.62 -19.05 20.66
C ALA A 232 11.89 -19.08 19.15
N ALA A 233 11.11 -19.86 18.40
CA ALA A 233 11.22 -19.92 16.95
C ALA A 233 10.85 -18.58 16.30
N VAL A 234 9.79 -17.94 16.81
CA VAL A 234 9.40 -16.58 16.39
C VAL A 234 10.45 -15.54 16.81
N ASP A 235 11.02 -15.64 18.01
CA ASP A 235 12.15 -14.80 18.48
C ASP A 235 13.38 -14.93 17.57
N TRP A 236 13.70 -16.16 17.13
CA TRP A 236 14.80 -16.43 16.20
C TRP A 236 14.53 -15.91 14.79
N VAL A 237 13.33 -16.11 14.23
CA VAL A 237 12.95 -15.54 12.92
C VAL A 237 13.08 -14.00 12.96
N THR A 238 12.57 -13.37 14.03
CA THR A 238 12.69 -11.92 14.27
C THR A 238 14.15 -11.45 14.37
N GLY A 239 15.04 -12.25 14.96
CA GLY A 239 16.47 -11.95 15.03
C GLY A 239 17.29 -12.32 13.78
N ARG A 240 16.74 -13.13 12.86
CA ARG A 240 17.45 -13.71 11.70
C ARG A 240 17.05 -13.10 10.35
N HIS A 241 15.83 -12.58 10.21
CA HIS A 241 15.30 -12.18 8.91
C HIS A 241 15.99 -10.95 8.31
N THR A 242 16.11 -10.94 6.98
CA THR A 242 16.78 -9.90 6.21
C THR A 242 16.11 -9.78 4.84
N GLY A 243 15.60 -8.60 4.48
CA GLY A 243 14.88 -8.41 3.23
C GLY A 243 13.49 -9.07 3.20
N PRO A 244 12.90 -9.27 2.00
CA PRO A 244 11.54 -9.78 1.84
C PRO A 244 11.31 -11.11 2.56
N SER A 245 10.41 -11.12 3.55
CA SER A 245 10.25 -12.23 4.49
C SER A 245 8.77 -12.57 4.75
N VAL A 246 8.44 -13.85 4.58
CA VAL A 246 7.17 -14.47 4.96
C VAL A 246 7.45 -15.56 6.00
N ALA A 247 6.56 -15.78 6.96
CA ALA A 247 6.62 -16.89 7.89
C ALA A 247 5.26 -17.60 7.94
N ASN A 248 5.26 -18.93 7.88
CA ASN A 248 4.05 -19.74 7.96
C ASN A 248 4.05 -20.58 9.24
N MET A 249 2.95 -20.51 9.99
CA MET A 249 2.68 -21.32 11.19
C MET A 249 1.42 -22.16 10.96
N SER A 250 1.59 -23.35 10.39
CA SER A 250 0.52 -24.35 10.16
C SER A 250 0.25 -25.15 11.44
N LEU A 251 -0.11 -24.43 12.51
CA LEU A 251 -0.25 -24.96 13.86
C LEU A 251 -1.22 -24.11 14.67
N GLY A 252 -1.87 -24.74 15.65
CA GLY A 252 -2.91 -24.12 16.46
C GLY A 252 -2.94 -24.69 17.87
N GLY A 253 -3.34 -23.85 18.82
CA GLY A 253 -3.48 -24.27 20.21
C GLY A 253 -4.37 -23.34 21.05
N PRO A 254 -4.54 -23.69 22.34
CA PRO A 254 -5.29 -22.88 23.29
C PRO A 254 -4.78 -21.44 23.38
N VAL A 255 -5.65 -20.48 23.71
CA VAL A 255 -5.29 -19.05 23.83
C VAL A 255 -4.07 -18.87 24.73
N ASN A 256 -2.98 -18.34 24.17
CA ASN A 256 -1.75 -18.02 24.88
C ASN A 256 -1.17 -16.67 24.41
N PRO A 257 -1.40 -15.57 25.14
CA PRO A 257 -1.00 -14.23 24.71
C PRO A 257 0.50 -14.02 24.52
N ALA A 258 1.38 -14.85 25.08
CA ALA A 258 2.82 -14.75 24.83
C ALA A 258 3.19 -15.18 23.39
N LEU A 259 2.42 -16.10 22.79
CA LEU A 259 2.57 -16.50 21.39
C LEU A 259 1.97 -15.43 20.46
N ASP A 260 0.77 -14.93 20.78
CA ASP A 260 0.13 -13.84 20.02
C ASP A 260 1.03 -12.58 19.99
N ASP A 261 1.59 -12.20 21.15
CA ASP A 261 2.54 -11.09 21.31
C ASP A 261 3.80 -11.27 20.45
N ALA A 262 4.39 -12.47 20.46
CA ALA A 262 5.62 -12.76 19.72
C ALA A 262 5.37 -12.66 18.21
N VAL A 263 4.28 -13.26 17.71
CA VAL A 263 3.87 -13.17 16.31
C VAL A 263 3.59 -11.72 15.93
N ALA A 264 2.85 -10.96 16.75
CA ALA A 264 2.57 -9.54 16.50
C ALA A 264 3.84 -8.68 16.41
N ARG A 265 4.86 -8.94 17.23
CA ARG A 265 6.14 -8.17 17.17
C ARG A 265 7.04 -8.61 16.02
N SER A 266 7.02 -9.88 15.62
CA SER A 266 7.70 -10.35 14.40
C SER A 266 7.07 -9.77 13.12
N ILE A 267 5.74 -9.58 13.12
CA ILE A 267 5.06 -8.83 12.05
C ILE A 267 5.48 -7.35 12.08
N ALA A 268 5.62 -6.76 13.26
CA ALA A 268 6.08 -5.37 13.40
C ALA A 268 7.54 -5.14 12.99
N SER A 269 8.40 -6.18 12.93
CA SER A 269 9.75 -6.07 12.36
C SER A 269 9.79 -6.22 10.83
N GLY A 270 8.68 -6.58 10.20
CA GLY A 270 8.52 -6.66 8.74
C GLY A 270 8.26 -8.06 8.16
N VAL A 271 8.14 -9.10 8.98
CA VAL A 271 7.85 -10.46 8.49
C VAL A 271 6.34 -10.65 8.30
N THR A 272 5.90 -11.06 7.12
CA THR A 272 4.48 -11.36 6.89
C THR A 272 4.13 -12.75 7.43
N TYR A 273 3.28 -12.83 8.45
CA TYR A 273 2.86 -14.12 9.03
C TYR A 273 1.54 -14.62 8.46
N THR A 274 1.53 -15.87 7.99
CA THR A 274 0.33 -16.68 7.75
C THR A 274 0.16 -17.71 8.86
N VAL A 275 -1.07 -17.91 9.32
CA VAL A 275 -1.37 -18.82 10.44
C VAL A 275 -2.62 -19.65 10.14
N ALA A 276 -2.62 -20.91 10.57
CA ALA A 276 -3.81 -21.75 10.53
C ALA A 276 -4.94 -21.16 11.40
N ALA A 277 -6.19 -21.27 10.96
CA ALA A 277 -7.36 -20.94 11.79
C ALA A 277 -7.67 -21.99 12.87
N GLY A 278 -7.19 -23.23 12.68
CA GLY A 278 -7.42 -24.39 13.53
C GLY A 278 -8.49 -25.36 12.98
N ASN A 279 -8.37 -26.64 13.36
CA ASN A 279 -9.16 -27.76 12.82
C ASN A 279 -10.24 -28.31 13.78
N GLU A 280 -10.93 -27.45 14.56
CA GLU A 280 -11.88 -27.90 15.59
C GLU A 280 -13.33 -27.37 15.44
N THR A 281 -13.70 -26.88 14.26
CA THR A 281 -15.05 -26.34 13.93
C THR A 281 -15.57 -25.36 14.99
N THR A 282 -14.72 -24.43 15.41
CA THR A 282 -14.99 -23.40 16.42
C THR A 282 -14.58 -21.99 15.95
N ASP A 283 -14.76 -20.98 16.81
CA ASP A 283 -14.32 -19.61 16.54
C ASP A 283 -12.80 -19.49 16.67
N ALA A 284 -12.13 -19.12 15.58
CA ALA A 284 -10.68 -18.92 15.49
C ALA A 284 -10.15 -17.86 16.47
N CYS A 285 -10.99 -16.93 16.94
CA CYS A 285 -10.62 -15.99 18.01
C CYS A 285 -10.33 -16.67 19.37
N THR A 286 -10.71 -17.95 19.52
CA THR A 286 -10.39 -18.80 20.68
C THR A 286 -9.08 -19.60 20.53
N ARG A 287 -8.32 -19.38 19.45
CA ARG A 287 -7.07 -20.09 19.16
C ARG A 287 -5.87 -19.16 19.02
N SER A 288 -4.71 -19.59 19.49
CA SER A 288 -3.43 -18.93 19.28
C SER A 288 -2.57 -19.77 18.32
N PRO A 289 -1.86 -19.17 17.35
CA PRO A 289 -1.76 -17.73 17.07
C PRO A 289 -2.93 -17.15 16.23
N ALA A 290 -3.92 -17.95 15.83
CA ALA A 290 -5.02 -17.58 14.92
C ALA A 290 -5.77 -16.26 15.26
N ARG A 291 -5.88 -15.92 16.54
CA ARG A 291 -6.49 -14.69 17.06
C ARG A 291 -5.65 -13.42 16.91
N THR A 292 -4.41 -13.51 16.41
CA THR A 292 -3.47 -12.38 16.30
C THR A 292 -3.91 -11.40 15.19
N PRO A 293 -4.39 -10.18 15.49
CA PRO A 293 -5.08 -9.36 14.48
C PRO A 293 -4.20 -8.92 13.28
N ALA A 294 -2.88 -8.86 13.49
CA ALA A 294 -1.92 -8.52 12.46
C ALA A 294 -1.60 -9.69 11.50
N ALA A 295 -1.79 -10.95 11.93
CA ALA A 295 -1.47 -12.14 11.14
C ALA A 295 -2.54 -12.41 10.06
N ILE A 296 -2.17 -13.10 8.99
CA ILE A 296 -3.09 -13.57 7.95
C ILE A 296 -3.60 -14.95 8.38
N THR A 297 -4.70 -14.97 9.13
CA THR A 297 -5.34 -16.20 9.61
C THR A 297 -6.17 -16.84 8.50
N VAL A 298 -5.86 -18.08 8.16
CA VAL A 298 -6.42 -18.78 7.00
C VAL A 298 -7.26 -19.99 7.41
N ALA A 299 -8.52 -19.99 6.99
CA ALA A 299 -9.45 -21.11 7.14
C ALA A 299 -9.49 -21.97 5.86
N ALA A 300 -9.98 -23.21 5.95
CA ALA A 300 -9.91 -24.18 4.86
C ALA A 300 -11.21 -24.23 4.04
N SER A 301 -11.06 -24.25 2.72
CA SER A 301 -12.14 -24.56 1.77
C SER A 301 -11.99 -25.94 1.11
N THR A 302 -13.12 -26.50 0.70
CA THR A 302 -13.24 -27.67 -0.18
C THR A 302 -13.27 -27.23 -1.65
N ARG A 303 -13.21 -28.21 -2.56
CA ARG A 303 -13.19 -28.01 -4.02
C ARG A 303 -14.48 -27.39 -4.57
N GLU A 304 -15.58 -27.54 -3.84
CA GLU A 304 -16.93 -27.11 -4.18
C GLU A 304 -17.23 -25.68 -3.70
N ASP A 305 -16.20 -24.90 -3.35
CA ASP A 305 -16.30 -23.59 -2.73
C ASP A 305 -17.23 -23.59 -1.49
N SER A 306 -16.93 -24.46 -0.53
CA SER A 306 -17.49 -24.43 0.83
C SER A 306 -16.36 -24.34 1.85
N ARG A 307 -16.59 -23.73 3.03
CA ARG A 307 -15.72 -23.99 4.19
C ARG A 307 -15.86 -25.47 4.55
N ASP A 308 -14.74 -26.15 4.83
CA ASP A 308 -14.83 -27.51 5.36
C ASP A 308 -15.52 -27.51 6.74
N THR A 309 -16.76 -28.01 6.76
CA THR A 309 -17.59 -28.02 7.97
C THR A 309 -17.26 -29.15 8.93
N GLY A 310 -16.44 -30.12 8.52
CA GLY A 310 -15.98 -31.21 9.36
C GLY A 310 -14.91 -30.76 10.36
N TYR A 311 -13.99 -29.89 9.94
CA TYR A 311 -12.89 -29.42 10.80
C TYR A 311 -12.63 -27.92 10.81
N SER A 312 -12.84 -27.14 9.74
CA SER A 312 -12.28 -25.78 9.69
C SER A 312 -12.93 -24.83 10.70
N ASN A 313 -12.12 -24.18 11.52
CA ASN A 313 -12.55 -23.03 12.32
C ASN A 313 -13.06 -21.88 11.42
N TYR A 314 -13.82 -20.99 12.04
CA TYR A 314 -14.55 -19.86 11.43
C TYR A 314 -14.49 -18.63 12.33
N GLY A 315 -15.24 -17.57 12.02
CA GLY A 315 -15.38 -16.39 12.88
C GLY A 315 -14.53 -15.19 12.45
N SER A 316 -14.65 -14.09 13.19
CA SER A 316 -14.15 -12.77 12.77
C SER A 316 -12.63 -12.61 12.78
N CYS A 317 -11.90 -13.56 13.38
CA CYS A 317 -10.44 -13.61 13.31
C CYS A 317 -9.92 -14.25 12.01
N VAL A 318 -10.76 -14.95 11.24
CA VAL A 318 -10.39 -15.43 9.89
C VAL A 318 -10.20 -14.22 8.98
N THR A 319 -9.07 -14.17 8.27
CA THR A 319 -8.76 -13.10 7.30
C THR A 319 -9.27 -13.46 5.91
N VAL A 320 -9.05 -14.72 5.51
CA VAL A 320 -9.37 -15.30 4.19
C VAL A 320 -9.50 -16.83 4.34
N PHE A 321 -10.17 -17.49 3.40
CA PHE A 321 -10.13 -18.95 3.23
C PHE A 321 -9.19 -19.32 2.09
N ALA A 322 -8.61 -20.51 2.10
CA ALA A 322 -7.84 -21.05 0.98
C ALA A 322 -8.05 -22.58 0.86
N PRO A 323 -7.69 -23.20 -0.29
CA PRO A 323 -7.78 -24.65 -0.45
C PRO A 323 -7.07 -25.40 0.68
N GLY A 324 -7.86 -26.14 1.47
CA GLY A 324 -7.36 -26.86 2.63
C GLY A 324 -7.81 -28.31 2.69
N THR A 325 -8.90 -28.70 2.05
CA THR A 325 -9.31 -30.11 1.93
C THR A 325 -8.78 -30.69 0.62
N GLY A 326 -8.06 -31.81 0.72
CA GLY A 326 -7.55 -32.58 -0.39
C GLY A 326 -6.33 -31.97 -1.09
N ILE A 327 -5.30 -31.59 -0.34
CA ILE A 327 -4.13 -30.87 -0.89
C ILE A 327 -2.91 -31.80 -1.00
N THR A 328 -2.51 -32.24 -2.20
CA THR A 328 -1.22 -32.96 -2.40
C THR A 328 -0.04 -32.02 -2.30
N SER A 329 1.04 -32.48 -1.68
CA SER A 329 2.35 -31.83 -1.68
C SER A 329 3.48 -32.85 -1.46
N ALA A 330 4.70 -32.36 -1.30
CA ALA A 330 5.88 -33.14 -0.92
C ALA A 330 5.73 -33.82 0.45
N TRP A 331 6.44 -34.93 0.67
CA TRP A 331 6.41 -35.70 1.91
C TRP A 331 7.81 -36.21 2.29
N ASN A 332 8.01 -36.57 3.57
CA ASN A 332 9.37 -36.80 4.09
C ASN A 332 9.91 -38.23 3.90
N THR A 333 9.11 -39.18 3.40
CA THR A 333 9.49 -40.61 3.38
C THR A 333 10.49 -40.99 2.28
N SER A 334 10.60 -40.20 1.21
CA SER A 334 11.67 -40.28 0.21
C SER A 334 11.86 -38.91 -0.47
N ASP A 335 12.89 -38.74 -1.28
CA ASP A 335 13.13 -37.48 -2.00
C ASP A 335 12.14 -37.20 -3.15
N THR A 336 11.18 -38.09 -3.40
CA THR A 336 10.10 -37.93 -4.38
C THR A 336 8.74 -38.36 -3.81
N ALA A 337 8.62 -38.47 -2.49
CA ALA A 337 7.39 -38.90 -1.85
C ALA A 337 6.38 -37.77 -1.87
N THR A 338 5.15 -38.06 -2.29
CA THR A 338 4.02 -37.14 -2.13
C THR A 338 2.99 -37.78 -1.23
N GLU A 339 2.32 -36.93 -0.48
CA GLU A 339 1.16 -37.31 0.32
C GLU A 339 0.09 -36.26 0.05
N THR A 340 -1.17 -36.60 0.25
CA THR A 340 -2.23 -35.60 0.27
C THR A 340 -2.81 -35.48 1.64
N ILE A 341 -2.83 -34.25 2.19
CA ILE A 341 -3.43 -34.00 3.49
C ILE A 341 -4.43 -32.84 3.50
N ASP A 342 -5.42 -32.96 4.39
CA ASP A 342 -6.44 -31.97 4.73
C ASP A 342 -5.96 -31.09 5.89
N GLY A 343 -6.41 -29.83 5.94
CA GLY A 343 -6.32 -28.98 7.13
C GLY A 343 -6.24 -27.49 6.85
N THR A 344 -6.53 -26.67 7.86
CA THR A 344 -6.17 -25.24 7.84
C THR A 344 -4.65 -25.04 7.78
N SER A 345 -3.88 -26.03 8.24
CA SER A 345 -2.45 -26.22 7.96
C SER A 345 -2.06 -26.21 6.48
N MET A 346 -2.96 -26.60 5.57
CA MET A 346 -2.71 -26.64 4.12
C MET A 346 -3.28 -25.41 3.42
N ALA A 347 -4.30 -24.78 4.01
CA ALA A 347 -4.81 -23.49 3.56
C ALA A 347 -3.80 -22.35 3.81
N ALA A 348 -3.19 -22.28 5.00
CA ALA A 348 -2.21 -21.26 5.37
C ALA A 348 -1.01 -21.09 4.40
N PRO A 349 -0.31 -22.16 3.95
CA PRO A 349 0.83 -22.04 3.06
C PRO A 349 0.47 -21.56 1.63
N HIS A 350 -0.77 -21.74 1.16
CA HIS A 350 -1.20 -21.10 -0.10
C HIS A 350 -1.12 -19.56 0.04
N ALA A 351 -1.60 -19.00 1.15
CA ALA A 351 -1.51 -17.56 1.41
C ALA A 351 -0.06 -17.10 1.61
N ALA A 352 0.81 -17.95 2.16
CA ALA A 352 2.24 -17.63 2.31
C ALA A 352 2.92 -17.52 0.94
N GLY A 353 2.56 -18.42 0.02
CA GLY A 353 2.96 -18.34 -1.38
C GLY A 353 2.47 -17.06 -2.06
N VAL A 354 1.20 -16.69 -1.91
CA VAL A 354 0.65 -15.43 -2.48
C VAL A 354 1.35 -14.20 -1.91
N ALA A 355 1.65 -14.18 -0.61
CA ALA A 355 2.45 -13.12 0.01
C ALA A 355 3.88 -13.06 -0.57
N ALA A 356 4.50 -14.22 -0.84
CA ALA A 356 5.84 -14.29 -1.44
C ALA A 356 5.86 -13.88 -2.92
N LEU A 357 4.82 -14.21 -3.70
CA LEU A 357 4.67 -13.74 -5.09
C LEU A 357 4.64 -12.20 -5.15
N TYR A 358 3.83 -11.57 -4.31
CA TYR A 358 3.72 -10.11 -4.25
C TYR A 358 5.00 -9.43 -3.73
N LEU A 359 5.73 -10.07 -2.81
CA LEU A 359 7.00 -9.57 -2.28
C LEU A 359 8.17 -9.62 -3.28
N GLU A 360 8.08 -10.40 -4.36
CA GLU A 360 9.06 -10.33 -5.47
C GLU A 360 8.94 -9.01 -6.22
N SER A 361 7.70 -8.59 -6.56
CA SER A 361 7.44 -7.32 -7.24
C SER A 361 7.44 -6.10 -6.30
N HIS A 362 7.21 -6.31 -4.99
CA HIS A 362 7.12 -5.25 -3.98
C HIS A 362 8.00 -5.55 -2.74
N PRO A 363 9.35 -5.62 -2.87
CA PRO A 363 10.26 -6.10 -1.81
C PRO A 363 10.32 -5.25 -0.54
N THR A 364 9.77 -4.03 -0.57
CA THR A 364 9.67 -3.12 0.59
C THR A 364 8.26 -3.01 1.18
N ALA A 365 7.30 -3.82 0.70
CA ALA A 365 5.92 -3.78 1.19
C ALA A 365 5.81 -4.19 2.67
N ALA A 366 5.17 -3.34 3.49
CA ALA A 366 4.89 -3.67 4.88
C ALA A 366 3.85 -4.80 4.99
N PRO A 367 3.93 -5.69 6.00
CA PRO A 367 2.96 -6.78 6.18
C PRO A 367 1.49 -6.35 6.24
N ALA A 368 1.20 -5.14 6.72
CA ALA A 368 -0.15 -4.58 6.68
C ALA A 368 -0.65 -4.36 5.24
N THR A 369 0.20 -3.84 4.34
CA THR A 369 -0.09 -3.70 2.91
C THR A 369 -0.32 -5.05 2.25
N ILE A 370 0.48 -6.06 2.61
CA ILE A 370 0.39 -7.42 2.05
C ILE A 370 -0.89 -8.13 2.52
N LYS A 371 -1.25 -8.00 3.80
CA LYS A 371 -2.54 -8.46 4.33
C LYS A 371 -3.72 -7.74 3.67
N SER A 372 -3.63 -6.43 3.45
CA SER A 372 -4.64 -5.67 2.69
C SER A 372 -4.75 -6.13 1.24
N MET A 373 -3.63 -6.39 0.56
CA MET A 373 -3.62 -6.93 -0.81
C MET A 373 -4.35 -8.27 -0.86
N ILE A 374 -3.98 -9.26 -0.02
CA ILE A 374 -4.65 -10.57 0.03
C ILE A 374 -6.15 -10.46 0.35
N VAL A 375 -6.55 -9.49 1.20
CA VAL A 375 -7.96 -9.22 1.51
C VAL A 375 -8.73 -8.62 0.33
N ASN A 376 -8.06 -7.78 -0.48
CA ASN A 376 -8.65 -7.01 -1.56
C ASN A 376 -8.67 -7.76 -2.91
N THR A 377 -7.72 -8.68 -3.14
CA THR A 377 -7.65 -9.51 -4.35
C THR A 377 -8.47 -10.80 -4.24
N ALA A 378 -8.73 -11.28 -3.02
CA ALA A 378 -9.51 -12.49 -2.78
C ALA A 378 -10.89 -12.45 -3.45
N THR A 379 -11.32 -13.60 -3.98
CA THR A 379 -12.64 -13.79 -4.57
C THR A 379 -13.70 -13.62 -3.48
N ALA A 380 -14.39 -12.48 -3.49
CA ALA A 380 -15.47 -12.18 -2.56
C ALA A 380 -16.71 -13.04 -2.84
N ASP A 381 -17.43 -13.40 -1.78
CA ASP A 381 -18.73 -14.09 -1.80
C ASP A 381 -18.79 -15.44 -2.53
N ALA A 382 -17.63 -16.03 -2.87
CA ALA A 382 -17.52 -17.32 -3.53
C ALA A 382 -17.96 -18.51 -2.66
N LEU A 383 -17.80 -18.43 -1.33
CA LEU A 383 -17.87 -19.60 -0.46
C LEU A 383 -19.24 -19.78 0.21
N SER A 384 -19.63 -21.04 0.33
CA SER A 384 -20.74 -21.49 1.14
C SER A 384 -20.30 -21.97 2.55
N GLN A 385 -21.27 -22.08 3.47
CA GLN A 385 -21.10 -22.63 4.84
C GLN A 385 -19.98 -22.00 5.72
N ILE A 386 -19.52 -20.79 5.39
CA ILE A 386 -18.36 -20.08 5.98
C ILE A 386 -18.36 -19.93 7.52
N GLY A 387 -19.48 -20.14 8.20
CA GLY A 387 -19.63 -19.98 9.64
C GLY A 387 -19.92 -18.54 10.06
N THR A 388 -20.53 -18.37 11.23
CA THR A 388 -21.02 -17.07 11.71
C THR A 388 -19.86 -16.10 11.95
N GLY A 389 -19.91 -14.92 11.33
CA GLY A 389 -18.93 -13.85 11.53
C GLY A 389 -17.66 -13.94 10.69
N SER A 390 -17.48 -14.99 9.88
CA SER A 390 -16.38 -15.08 8.92
C SER A 390 -16.55 -14.09 7.76
N PRO A 391 -15.48 -13.49 7.22
CA PRO A 391 -15.55 -12.77 5.95
C PRO A 391 -15.62 -13.77 4.78
N ASN A 392 -16.54 -13.57 3.83
CA ASN A 392 -16.66 -14.44 2.66
C ASN A 392 -15.60 -14.05 1.60
N ARG A 393 -14.40 -14.62 1.73
CA ARG A 393 -13.25 -14.34 0.87
C ARG A 393 -12.44 -15.61 0.61
N LEU A 394 -12.33 -16.03 -0.64
CA LEU A 394 -11.44 -17.11 -1.07
C LEU A 394 -10.15 -16.54 -1.66
N LEU A 395 -9.00 -16.99 -1.15
CA LEU A 395 -7.67 -16.53 -1.56
C LEU A 395 -7.50 -16.57 -3.08
N PHE A 396 -6.93 -15.49 -3.63
CA PHE A 396 -6.63 -15.37 -5.05
C PHE A 396 -5.15 -15.00 -5.24
N ALA A 397 -4.43 -15.84 -5.97
CA ALA A 397 -3.06 -15.63 -6.44
C ALA A 397 -3.08 -14.73 -7.68
N ALA A 398 -3.36 -13.44 -7.48
CA ALA A 398 -3.42 -12.47 -8.57
C ALA A 398 -2.11 -12.46 -9.39
N ALA A 399 -2.19 -12.72 -10.70
CA ALA A 399 -1.06 -12.78 -11.62
C ALA A 399 -0.51 -11.38 -12.00
N ASP A 400 -0.08 -10.63 -10.97
CA ASP A 400 0.19 -9.19 -10.98
C ASP A 400 -0.87 -8.44 -11.80
N GLY A 401 -2.11 -8.53 -11.31
CA GLY A 401 -3.26 -7.84 -11.87
C GLY A 401 -3.23 -6.37 -11.49
N THR A 402 -2.76 -5.53 -12.42
CA THR A 402 -2.88 -4.06 -12.31
C THR A 402 -4.36 -3.68 -12.20
N ALA A 403 -4.67 -2.83 -11.22
CA ALA A 403 -5.98 -2.18 -11.17
C ALA A 403 -6.11 -1.24 -12.39
N PRO A 404 -7.30 -1.16 -13.01
CA PRO A 404 -7.52 -0.30 -14.17
C PRO A 404 -7.12 1.15 -13.90
N VAL A 405 -6.26 1.68 -14.75
CA VAL A 405 -5.84 3.08 -14.69
C VAL A 405 -6.89 3.92 -15.40
N LEU A 406 -7.47 4.87 -14.65
CA LEU A 406 -8.40 5.87 -15.19
C LEU A 406 -7.62 7.02 -15.82
N ALA A 407 -7.97 7.31 -17.07
CA ALA A 407 -7.58 8.49 -17.82
C ALA A 407 -8.78 9.44 -17.95
N GLY A 408 -8.51 10.74 -17.99
CA GLY A 408 -9.50 11.78 -18.28
C GLY A 408 -8.98 12.76 -19.33
N GLY A 409 -9.89 13.29 -20.14
CA GLY A 409 -9.60 14.22 -21.24
C GLY A 409 -10.67 14.12 -22.32
N ASP A 410 -10.72 15.09 -23.24
CA ASP A 410 -11.65 15.08 -24.38
C ASP A 410 -11.24 14.00 -25.39
N LEU A 411 -12.06 12.96 -25.59
CA LEU A 411 -11.71 11.82 -26.45
C LEU A 411 -12.30 11.95 -27.86
N ASP A 412 -13.33 12.77 -28.10
CA ASP A 412 -13.97 12.92 -29.42
C ASP A 412 -13.89 14.31 -30.07
N ALA A 413 -13.35 15.29 -29.34
CA ALA A 413 -13.21 16.72 -29.66
C ALA A 413 -14.54 17.52 -29.61
N ASP A 414 -15.52 17.09 -28.81
CA ASP A 414 -16.74 17.88 -28.56
C ASP A 414 -16.57 19.02 -27.54
N GLY A 415 -15.40 19.14 -26.90
CA GLY A 415 -15.05 20.17 -25.92
C GLY A 415 -15.47 19.84 -24.49
N ARG A 416 -15.58 18.56 -24.13
CA ARG A 416 -15.88 18.07 -22.78
C ARG A 416 -14.84 17.06 -22.33
N THR A 417 -14.81 16.81 -21.02
CA THR A 417 -13.96 15.80 -20.40
C THR A 417 -14.66 14.44 -20.44
N ASP A 418 -14.05 13.49 -21.13
CA ASP A 418 -14.44 12.09 -21.12
C ASP A 418 -13.55 11.29 -20.16
N LEU A 419 -13.83 9.98 -20.06
CA LEU A 419 -13.11 9.05 -19.20
C LEU A 419 -12.74 7.77 -19.97
N ALA A 420 -11.52 7.26 -19.78
CA ALA A 420 -11.09 5.98 -20.35
C ALA A 420 -10.41 5.09 -19.30
N LEU A 421 -10.55 3.77 -19.42
CA LEU A 421 -9.94 2.78 -18.53
C LEU A 421 -8.95 1.91 -19.32
N THR A 422 -7.75 1.70 -18.77
CA THR A 422 -6.75 0.79 -19.36
C THR A 422 -6.12 -0.12 -18.31
N GLY A 423 -5.36 -1.13 -18.72
CA GLY A 423 -4.53 -1.93 -17.82
C GLY A 423 -5.25 -2.89 -16.88
N GLY A 424 -6.58 -3.07 -17.01
CA GLY A 424 -7.31 -4.08 -16.26
C GLY A 424 -6.88 -5.50 -16.61
N ALA A 425 -6.71 -6.34 -15.60
CA ALA A 425 -6.16 -7.69 -15.76
C ALA A 425 -7.07 -8.61 -16.61
N GLY A 426 -6.50 -9.19 -17.67
CA GLY A 426 -7.17 -10.04 -18.65
C GLY A 426 -7.89 -9.28 -19.77
N TRP A 427 -7.74 -7.95 -19.88
CA TRP A 427 -8.43 -7.16 -20.89
C TRP A 427 -7.76 -7.24 -22.27
N THR A 428 -8.56 -7.11 -23.33
CA THR A 428 -8.12 -6.95 -24.73
C THR A 428 -8.66 -5.66 -25.35
N THR A 429 -9.26 -4.80 -24.52
CA THR A 429 -10.08 -3.66 -24.90
C THR A 429 -9.77 -2.43 -24.04
N VAL A 430 -10.23 -1.26 -24.50
CA VAL A 430 -10.28 -0.02 -23.72
C VAL A 430 -11.75 0.42 -23.62
N PRO A 431 -12.34 0.43 -22.41
CA PRO A 431 -13.56 1.16 -22.14
C PRO A 431 -13.35 2.68 -22.20
N ALA A 432 -14.31 3.37 -22.81
CA ALA A 432 -14.42 4.82 -22.75
C ALA A 432 -15.87 5.22 -22.37
N ALA A 433 -16.02 6.35 -21.68
CA ALA A 433 -17.29 6.92 -21.28
C ALA A 433 -17.31 8.41 -21.66
N PHE A 434 -18.08 8.72 -22.71
CA PHE A 434 -18.16 10.04 -23.33
C PHE A 434 -19.24 10.91 -22.66
N SER A 435 -18.93 12.15 -22.28
CA SER A 435 -19.85 13.02 -21.54
C SER A 435 -20.95 13.63 -22.42
N ALA A 436 -22.21 13.44 -22.03
CA ALA A 436 -23.34 14.14 -22.65
C ALA A 436 -23.51 15.59 -22.14
N GLY A 437 -22.75 16.00 -21.11
CA GLY A 437 -22.81 17.32 -20.47
C GLY A 437 -24.00 17.58 -19.54
N ASP A 438 -25.02 16.72 -19.53
CA ASP A 438 -26.12 16.81 -18.55
C ASP A 438 -25.80 16.10 -17.22
N GLY A 439 -24.82 15.18 -17.23
CA GLY A 439 -24.43 14.28 -16.15
C GLY A 439 -24.45 12.79 -16.55
N THR A 440 -25.00 12.45 -17.72
CA THR A 440 -24.97 11.10 -18.30
C THR A 440 -23.74 10.88 -19.20
N PHE A 441 -23.39 9.60 -19.42
CA PHE A 441 -22.26 9.21 -20.27
C PHE A 441 -22.64 8.11 -21.27
N ARG A 442 -22.12 8.22 -22.51
CA ARG A 442 -22.17 7.19 -23.56
C ARG A 442 -20.97 6.26 -23.39
N VAL A 443 -21.19 5.01 -22.97
CA VAL A 443 -20.10 4.03 -22.80
C VAL A 443 -19.82 3.29 -24.11
N THR A 444 -18.54 3.16 -24.46
CA THR A 444 -18.03 2.21 -25.46
C THR A 444 -17.00 1.28 -24.80
N ASN A 445 -16.70 0.16 -25.46
CA ASN A 445 -15.63 -0.75 -25.04
C ASN A 445 -15.12 -1.50 -26.27
N THR A 446 -13.94 -1.13 -26.77
CA THR A 446 -13.46 -1.53 -28.10
C THR A 446 -12.11 -2.24 -28.04
N GLY A 447 -11.90 -3.20 -28.94
CA GLY A 447 -10.68 -4.02 -28.95
C GLY A 447 -9.47 -3.22 -29.40
N VAL A 448 -8.40 -3.23 -28.59
CA VAL A 448 -7.12 -2.56 -28.88
C VAL A 448 -5.96 -3.54 -29.09
N GLY A 449 -6.25 -4.84 -29.11
CA GLY A 449 -5.25 -5.90 -29.27
C GLY A 449 -4.19 -5.85 -28.17
N ASP A 450 -2.93 -5.98 -28.56
CA ASP A 450 -1.78 -6.08 -27.65
C ASP A 450 -1.63 -4.88 -26.72
N PHE A 451 -2.16 -3.69 -27.06
CA PHE A 451 -2.08 -2.48 -26.24
C PHE A 451 -2.70 -2.67 -24.84
N ALA A 452 -3.81 -3.41 -24.74
CA ALA A 452 -4.40 -3.72 -23.44
C ALA A 452 -3.50 -4.63 -22.62
N GLY A 453 -2.78 -5.57 -23.25
CA GLY A 453 -1.80 -6.45 -22.60
C GLY A 453 -0.54 -5.71 -22.17
N TRP A 454 -0.06 -4.75 -22.98
CA TRP A 454 1.04 -3.84 -22.64
C TRP A 454 0.69 -2.97 -21.43
N ALA A 455 -0.54 -2.47 -21.34
CA ALA A 455 -1.02 -1.72 -20.16
C ALA A 455 -1.14 -2.57 -18.88
N GLN A 456 -1.08 -3.91 -18.97
CA GLN A 456 -1.13 -4.85 -17.83
C GLN A 456 0.26 -5.29 -17.33
N VAL A 457 1.34 -4.68 -17.82
CA VAL A 457 2.70 -4.97 -17.37
C VAL A 457 3.03 -4.10 -16.15
N PRO A 458 3.40 -4.68 -15.00
CA PRO A 458 3.74 -3.91 -13.80
C PRO A 458 4.82 -2.85 -14.07
N GLY A 459 4.65 -1.66 -13.50
CA GLY A 459 5.58 -0.54 -13.65
C GLY A 459 5.40 0.31 -14.93
N VAL A 460 4.60 -0.13 -15.91
CA VAL A 460 4.22 0.71 -17.06
C VAL A 460 3.48 1.95 -16.57
N ARG A 461 3.83 3.11 -17.13
CA ARG A 461 3.18 4.39 -16.85
C ARG A 461 2.29 4.76 -18.03
N LEU A 462 1.01 4.97 -17.75
CA LEU A 462 0.07 5.59 -18.68
C LEU A 462 0.31 7.10 -18.73
N THR A 463 0.09 7.70 -19.89
CA THR A 463 0.13 9.15 -20.09
C THR A 463 -0.94 9.56 -21.09
N THR A 464 -1.68 10.63 -20.81
CA THR A 464 -2.68 11.24 -21.69
C THR A 464 -2.16 12.52 -22.34
N GLY A 465 -2.73 12.87 -23.48
CA GLY A 465 -2.53 14.12 -24.19
C GLY A 465 -2.88 13.97 -25.67
N ASP A 466 -2.99 15.05 -26.43
CA ASP A 466 -3.07 14.96 -27.89
C ASP A 466 -1.68 14.69 -28.44
N PHE A 467 -1.40 13.47 -28.91
CA PHE A 467 -0.10 13.11 -29.46
C PHE A 467 0.00 13.38 -30.96
N ASN A 468 -1.08 13.79 -31.65
CA ASN A 468 -1.14 13.88 -33.10
C ASN A 468 -1.45 15.27 -33.67
N GLY A 469 -2.18 16.10 -32.93
CA GLY A 469 -2.62 17.45 -33.27
C GLY A 469 -4.04 17.50 -33.87
N ASP A 470 -4.91 16.53 -33.61
CA ASP A 470 -6.33 16.54 -34.07
C ASP A 470 -7.33 17.07 -33.03
N GLY A 471 -6.85 17.48 -31.85
CA GLY A 471 -7.64 18.05 -30.76
C GLY A 471 -8.22 17.02 -29.78
N ARG A 472 -7.78 15.77 -29.84
CA ARG A 472 -8.27 14.67 -28.99
C ARG A 472 -7.21 14.14 -28.05
N THR A 473 -7.66 13.60 -26.93
CA THR A 473 -6.81 12.94 -25.95
C THR A 473 -6.51 11.51 -26.42
N ASP A 474 -5.25 11.25 -26.73
CA ASP A 474 -4.72 9.92 -26.98
C ASP A 474 -4.16 9.31 -25.68
N VAL A 475 -3.81 8.02 -25.71
CA VAL A 475 -3.19 7.32 -24.57
C VAL A 475 -1.85 6.70 -24.96
N ALA A 476 -0.78 7.10 -24.30
CA ALA A 476 0.56 6.54 -24.45
C ALA A 476 0.92 5.61 -23.28
N LEU A 477 1.75 4.58 -23.56
CA LEU A 477 2.27 3.65 -22.55
C LEU A 477 3.80 3.69 -22.56
N THR A 478 4.41 4.15 -21.47
CA THR A 478 5.87 4.21 -21.35
C THR A 478 6.37 3.09 -20.42
N PRO A 479 7.32 2.23 -20.86
CA PRO A 479 7.86 1.14 -20.04
C PRO A 479 8.51 1.65 -18.76
N GLY A 480 8.50 0.83 -17.71
CA GLY A 480 9.07 1.16 -16.41
C GLY A 480 10.00 0.09 -15.84
N PRO A 481 10.35 0.19 -14.55
CA PRO A 481 11.25 -0.75 -13.90
C PRO A 481 10.85 -2.20 -14.10
N ASN A 482 11.85 -3.08 -14.19
CA ASN A 482 11.70 -4.52 -14.43
C ASN A 482 11.10 -4.91 -15.79
N THR A 483 11.16 -4.04 -16.82
CA THR A 483 10.75 -4.37 -18.21
C THR A 483 11.90 -4.38 -19.25
N PRO A 484 13.07 -5.01 -19.00
CA PRO A 484 14.29 -4.93 -19.84
C PRO A 484 14.19 -5.55 -21.25
N TRP A 485 13.01 -6.00 -21.68
CA TRP A 485 12.70 -6.46 -23.04
C TRP A 485 11.89 -5.44 -23.86
N TRP A 486 11.40 -4.36 -23.24
CA TRP A 486 10.49 -3.40 -23.86
C TRP A 486 11.24 -2.18 -24.40
N PHE A 487 11.47 -2.14 -25.71
CA PHE A 487 12.24 -1.09 -26.39
C PHE A 487 11.40 -0.20 -27.33
N THR A 488 10.09 -0.13 -27.11
CA THR A 488 9.13 0.57 -27.97
C THR A 488 8.23 1.52 -27.18
N GLN A 489 7.55 2.42 -27.88
CA GLN A 489 6.55 3.35 -27.31
C GLN A 489 5.19 3.11 -27.98
N PRO A 490 4.25 2.40 -27.32
CA PRO A 490 2.87 2.33 -27.76
C PRO A 490 2.10 3.64 -27.59
N VAL A 491 1.27 3.97 -28.58
CA VAL A 491 0.27 5.06 -28.52
C VAL A 491 -1.04 4.56 -29.12
N ALA A 492 -2.14 4.75 -28.39
CA ALA A 492 -3.51 4.52 -28.82
C ALA A 492 -4.16 5.87 -29.17
N PHE A 493 -4.19 6.18 -30.46
CA PHE A 493 -4.78 7.42 -30.96
C PHE A 493 -6.31 7.33 -30.97
N SER A 494 -7.04 8.32 -30.46
CA SER A 494 -8.50 8.29 -30.41
C SER A 494 -9.14 8.61 -31.76
N ASN A 495 -10.07 7.77 -32.23
CA ASN A 495 -10.86 8.06 -33.42
C ASN A 495 -12.13 8.90 -33.11
N GLY A 496 -12.43 9.16 -31.84
CA GLY A 496 -13.62 9.89 -31.36
C GLY A 496 -14.94 9.11 -31.40
N ASP A 497 -15.00 7.94 -32.03
CA ASP A 497 -16.16 7.05 -31.92
C ASP A 497 -16.06 6.09 -30.70
N GLY A 498 -14.92 6.08 -30.02
CA GLY A 498 -14.58 5.13 -28.96
C GLY A 498 -13.73 3.95 -29.42
N THR A 499 -13.29 3.92 -30.68
CA THR A 499 -12.21 3.06 -31.19
C THR A 499 -10.87 3.80 -31.19
N PHE A 500 -9.77 3.05 -31.19
CA PHE A 500 -8.41 3.61 -31.17
C PHE A 500 -7.55 3.07 -32.33
N ARG A 501 -6.77 3.94 -32.97
CA ARG A 501 -5.68 3.56 -33.89
C ARG A 501 -4.42 3.30 -33.06
N ILE A 502 -4.06 2.04 -32.89
CA ILE A 502 -2.86 1.64 -32.16
C ILE A 502 -1.61 1.77 -33.04
N THR A 503 -0.56 2.34 -32.47
CA THR A 503 0.81 2.27 -32.99
C THR A 503 1.75 1.76 -31.91
N ASN A 504 2.88 1.17 -32.31
CA ASN A 504 3.93 0.77 -31.38
C ASN A 504 5.29 0.86 -32.10
N THR A 505 6.08 1.87 -31.76
CA THR A 505 7.28 2.25 -32.53
C THR A 505 8.53 2.04 -31.70
N ALA A 506 9.61 1.55 -32.31
CA ALA A 506 10.91 1.38 -31.64
C ALA A 506 11.46 2.74 -31.14
N LEU A 507 11.84 2.78 -29.86
CA LEU A 507 12.29 3.97 -29.15
C LEU A 507 13.42 3.65 -28.16
N ASN A 508 14.29 2.71 -28.57
CA ASN A 508 15.26 1.96 -27.75
C ASN A 508 15.84 2.71 -26.54
N ASP A 509 16.57 3.80 -26.79
CA ASP A 509 17.34 4.49 -25.75
C ASP A 509 16.42 5.20 -24.74
N PHE A 510 15.35 5.84 -25.22
CA PHE A 510 14.35 6.50 -24.38
C PHE A 510 13.58 5.47 -23.53
N ALA A 511 13.21 4.33 -24.11
CA ALA A 511 12.60 3.22 -23.38
C ALA A 511 13.55 2.68 -22.29
N ALA A 512 14.85 2.52 -22.59
CA ALA A 512 15.85 2.08 -21.62
C ALA A 512 16.07 3.10 -20.49
N TRP A 513 16.06 4.41 -20.77
CA TRP A 513 16.11 5.46 -19.74
C TRP A 513 14.83 5.49 -18.88
N ALA A 514 13.67 5.24 -19.48
CA ALA A 514 12.39 5.15 -18.76
C ALA A 514 12.34 3.95 -17.81
N GLN A 515 12.96 2.81 -18.16
CA GLN A 515 13.04 1.61 -17.31
C GLN A 515 13.84 1.81 -16.00
N VAL A 516 14.63 2.88 -15.87
CA VAL A 516 15.43 3.11 -14.66
C VAL A 516 14.52 3.40 -13.44
N PRO A 517 14.78 2.79 -12.26
CA PRO A 517 14.04 3.08 -11.04
C PRO A 517 13.99 4.58 -10.70
N GLY A 518 12.83 5.05 -10.24
CA GLY A 518 12.61 6.44 -9.86
C GLY A 518 12.43 7.43 -11.02
N THR A 519 12.69 7.05 -12.29
CA THR A 519 12.49 7.96 -13.43
C THR A 519 11.03 8.44 -13.51
N THR A 520 10.84 9.75 -13.66
CA THR A 520 9.53 10.37 -13.89
C THR A 520 9.32 10.57 -15.39
N VAL A 521 8.14 10.18 -15.90
CA VAL A 521 7.69 10.48 -17.26
C VAL A 521 6.81 11.72 -17.20
N VAL A 522 7.06 12.69 -18.08
CA VAL A 522 6.39 13.99 -18.07
C VAL A 522 5.80 14.27 -19.46
N PRO A 523 4.45 14.31 -19.62
CA PRO A 523 3.83 14.84 -20.83
C PRO A 523 3.98 16.35 -20.93
N GLY A 524 3.91 16.84 -22.16
CA GLY A 524 3.70 18.26 -22.47
C GLY A 524 4.10 18.55 -23.90
N ASP A 525 3.64 19.67 -24.45
CA ASP A 525 4.22 20.20 -25.69
C ASP A 525 5.53 20.90 -25.34
N PHE A 526 6.68 20.33 -25.67
CA PHE A 526 7.98 20.92 -25.35
C PHE A 526 8.52 21.82 -26.46
N ASN A 527 7.90 21.87 -27.65
CA ASN A 527 8.40 22.61 -28.81
C ASN A 527 7.49 23.77 -29.29
N ASN A 528 6.22 23.78 -28.88
CA ASN A 528 5.10 24.60 -29.35
C ASN A 528 4.70 24.28 -30.81
N ASP A 529 4.42 23.00 -31.10
CA ASP A 529 3.86 22.51 -32.37
C ASP A 529 2.41 22.00 -32.27
N GLY A 530 1.84 21.99 -31.07
CA GLY A 530 0.46 21.61 -30.77
C GLY A 530 0.28 20.15 -30.34
N ARG A 531 1.35 19.45 -29.94
CA ARG A 531 1.34 18.02 -29.62
C ARG A 531 1.98 17.71 -28.28
N THR A 532 1.60 16.57 -27.72
CA THR A 532 2.16 16.01 -26.51
C THR A 532 3.42 15.22 -26.85
N ASP A 533 4.56 15.71 -26.38
CA ASP A 533 5.82 15.00 -26.30
C ASP A 533 5.95 14.28 -24.95
N LEU A 534 7.06 13.55 -24.77
CA LEU A 534 7.42 12.94 -23.49
C LEU A 534 8.85 13.33 -23.08
N ALA A 535 9.00 13.91 -21.88
CA ALA A 535 10.30 14.10 -21.23
C ALA A 535 10.53 13.07 -20.11
N LEU A 536 11.80 12.74 -19.83
CA LEU A 536 12.20 11.86 -18.72
C LEU A 536 13.03 12.63 -17.70
N THR A 537 12.63 12.62 -16.44
CA THR A 537 13.41 13.24 -15.35
C THR A 537 14.01 12.16 -14.46
N ALA A 538 15.31 12.30 -14.16
CA ALA A 538 16.11 11.31 -13.43
C ALA A 538 15.57 11.06 -12.00
N GLY A 539 15.52 9.79 -11.59
CA GLY A 539 15.14 9.40 -10.24
C GLY A 539 16.29 9.42 -9.23
N PRO A 540 16.00 9.33 -7.91
CA PRO A 540 17.02 9.06 -6.89
C PRO A 540 17.85 7.80 -7.20
N GLU A 541 19.05 7.73 -6.62
CA GLU A 541 20.00 6.62 -6.81
C GLU A 541 20.54 6.45 -8.25
N THR A 542 20.46 7.48 -9.10
CA THR A 542 21.00 7.47 -10.49
C THR A 542 22.21 8.39 -10.73
N PRO A 543 23.29 8.38 -9.90
CA PRO A 543 24.43 9.33 -9.95
C PRO A 543 25.32 9.29 -11.22
N TRP A 544 24.90 8.59 -12.27
CA TRP A 544 25.50 8.59 -13.62
C TRP A 544 24.63 9.32 -14.66
N TRP A 545 23.41 9.73 -14.30
CA TRP A 545 22.49 10.42 -15.18
C TRP A 545 22.73 11.94 -15.14
N TYR A 546 23.12 12.52 -16.27
CA TYR A 546 23.46 13.96 -16.37
C TYR A 546 22.75 14.69 -17.53
N THR A 547 21.76 14.06 -18.14
CA THR A 547 21.14 14.52 -19.38
C THR A 547 19.62 14.63 -19.26
N GLN A 548 18.98 15.32 -20.21
CA GLN A 548 17.52 15.49 -20.27
C GLN A 548 16.99 14.87 -21.57
N PRO A 549 16.41 13.65 -21.52
CA PRO A 549 15.72 13.06 -22.66
C PRO A 549 14.38 13.73 -22.93
N VAL A 550 14.10 14.00 -24.21
CA VAL A 550 12.79 14.42 -24.72
C VAL A 550 12.50 13.69 -26.03
N ALA A 551 11.38 12.98 -26.11
CA ALA A 551 10.86 12.31 -27.30
C ALA A 551 9.74 13.16 -27.91
N PHE A 552 10.07 13.91 -28.95
CA PHE A 552 9.12 14.79 -29.65
C PHE A 552 8.17 13.99 -30.54
N SER A 553 6.87 14.26 -30.53
CA SER A 553 5.90 13.50 -31.33
C SER A 553 5.86 13.96 -32.79
N ASN A 554 6.03 13.03 -33.74
CA ASN A 554 5.81 13.31 -35.16
C ASN A 554 4.31 13.23 -35.55
N GLY A 555 3.44 12.80 -34.62
CA GLY A 555 1.99 12.68 -34.78
C GLY A 555 1.48 11.46 -35.57
N ASP A 556 2.36 10.72 -36.24
CA ASP A 556 2.01 9.47 -36.90
C ASP A 556 2.07 8.24 -35.98
N GLY A 557 2.70 8.37 -34.81
CA GLY A 557 3.06 7.28 -33.88
C GLY A 557 4.58 7.08 -33.74
N THR A 558 5.38 7.83 -34.49
CA THR A 558 6.84 7.88 -34.36
C THR A 558 7.27 9.12 -33.56
N PHE A 559 8.47 9.06 -32.97
CA PHE A 559 9.00 10.14 -32.14
C PHE A 559 10.44 10.49 -32.54
N ARG A 560 10.81 11.78 -32.46
CA ARG A 560 12.19 12.27 -32.58
C ARG A 560 12.79 12.41 -31.17
N VAL A 561 13.61 11.46 -30.76
CA VAL A 561 14.33 11.53 -29.47
C VAL A 561 15.49 12.52 -29.54
N THR A 562 15.58 13.35 -28.52
CA THR A 562 16.77 14.14 -28.15
C THR A 562 17.19 13.75 -26.73
N ASN A 563 18.48 13.91 -26.42
CA ASN A 563 19.00 13.73 -25.07
C ASN A 563 20.18 14.68 -24.86
N THR A 564 19.96 15.80 -24.18
CA THR A 564 20.93 16.90 -24.08
C THR A 564 21.58 16.96 -22.71
N ALA A 565 22.83 17.44 -22.61
CA ALA A 565 23.52 17.53 -21.33
C ALA A 565 22.91 18.62 -20.45
N LEU A 566 22.43 18.25 -19.26
CA LEU A 566 21.72 19.13 -18.33
C LEU A 566 22.16 18.87 -16.88
N ASN A 567 23.48 18.70 -16.70
CA ASN A 567 24.14 18.12 -15.54
C ASN A 567 23.58 18.59 -14.19
N GLU A 568 23.40 19.90 -14.01
CA GLU A 568 22.94 20.49 -12.75
C GLU A 568 21.49 20.09 -12.41
N PHE A 569 20.56 20.31 -13.36
CA PHE A 569 19.15 19.96 -13.19
C PHE A 569 18.95 18.45 -13.01
N ALA A 570 19.64 17.64 -13.81
CA ALA A 570 19.62 16.19 -13.68
C ALA A 570 20.18 15.72 -12.32
N SER A 571 21.21 16.38 -11.78
CA SER A 571 21.75 16.07 -10.44
C SER A 571 20.81 16.52 -9.31
N TRP A 572 20.07 17.63 -9.50
CA TRP A 572 19.07 18.08 -8.53
C TRP A 572 17.83 17.17 -8.51
N ALA A 573 17.40 16.63 -9.65
CA ALA A 573 16.29 15.67 -9.72
C ALA A 573 16.53 14.39 -8.89
N GLN A 574 17.80 13.99 -8.72
CA GLN A 574 18.20 12.81 -7.94
C GLN A 574 18.16 13.03 -6.42
N VAL A 575 17.96 14.26 -5.94
CA VAL A 575 17.96 14.56 -4.50
C VAL A 575 16.69 13.98 -3.85
N PRO A 576 16.78 13.20 -2.75
CA PRO A 576 15.62 12.68 -2.04
C PRO A 576 14.59 13.78 -1.71
N GLY A 577 13.33 13.54 -2.06
CA GLY A 577 12.22 14.49 -1.92
C GLY A 577 11.99 15.41 -3.13
N ALA A 578 12.94 15.50 -4.07
CA ALA A 578 12.74 16.27 -5.28
C ALA A 578 11.62 15.67 -6.13
N SER A 579 10.63 16.50 -6.45
CA SER A 579 9.46 16.18 -7.25
C SER A 579 9.46 17.06 -8.49
N THR A 580 9.23 16.45 -9.66
CA THR A 580 9.15 17.19 -10.94
C THR A 580 7.73 17.70 -11.14
N VAL A 581 7.60 18.96 -11.55
CA VAL A 581 6.36 19.53 -12.09
C VAL A 581 6.62 20.14 -13.46
N ALA A 582 5.55 20.26 -14.24
CA ALA A 582 5.57 20.75 -15.60
C ALA A 582 4.52 21.83 -15.82
N GLY A 583 4.75 22.64 -16.85
CA GLY A 583 3.86 23.71 -17.31
C GLY A 583 4.67 24.81 -17.99
N ASP A 584 4.01 25.71 -18.69
CA ASP A 584 4.68 26.90 -19.25
C ASP A 584 5.00 27.88 -18.12
N PHE A 585 6.26 27.96 -17.69
CA PHE A 585 6.69 28.87 -16.62
C PHE A 585 7.00 30.27 -17.15
N ASN A 586 7.16 30.46 -18.46
CA ASN A 586 7.72 31.69 -19.05
C ASN A 586 6.75 32.50 -19.94
N ARG A 587 5.72 31.83 -20.47
CA ARG A 587 4.72 32.27 -21.46
C ARG A 587 5.24 32.31 -22.91
N ASP A 588 5.99 31.28 -23.34
CA ASP A 588 6.34 31.05 -24.76
C ASP A 588 5.53 29.91 -25.43
N GLY A 589 4.58 29.32 -24.69
CA GLY A 589 3.70 28.24 -25.15
C GLY A 589 4.35 26.86 -25.13
N ARG A 590 5.48 26.69 -24.43
CA ARG A 590 6.15 25.40 -24.24
C ARG A 590 6.02 24.91 -22.81
N THR A 591 6.18 23.60 -22.66
CA THR A 591 6.29 22.93 -21.37
C THR A 591 7.71 23.09 -20.86
N ASP A 592 7.84 23.79 -19.74
CA ASP A 592 9.04 23.87 -18.94
C ASP A 592 8.99 22.83 -17.80
N LEU A 593 10.14 22.56 -17.16
CA LEU A 593 10.24 21.67 -16.00
C LEU A 593 10.69 22.45 -14.76
N ALA A 594 10.14 22.14 -13.58
CA ALA A 594 10.66 22.63 -12.30
C ALA A 594 10.79 21.50 -11.27
N LEU A 595 11.72 21.66 -10.32
CA LEU A 595 11.99 20.70 -9.25
C LEU A 595 11.65 21.30 -7.88
N VAL A 596 10.86 20.61 -7.09
CA VAL A 596 10.33 21.11 -5.82
C VAL A 596 10.48 20.07 -4.71
N GLY A 597 10.73 20.48 -3.47
CA GLY A 597 10.75 19.58 -2.30
C GLY A 597 12.04 18.81 -2.03
N GLY A 598 13.11 19.04 -2.80
CA GLY A 598 14.41 18.39 -2.56
C GLY A 598 14.97 18.67 -1.16
N SER A 599 15.48 17.62 -0.51
CA SER A 599 15.96 17.68 0.88
C SER A 599 17.13 18.68 1.05
N GLY A 600 16.98 19.58 2.02
CA GLY A 600 17.95 20.63 2.34
C GLY A 600 17.87 21.87 1.44
N TRP A 601 16.92 21.96 0.51
CA TRP A 601 16.85 23.08 -0.43
C TRP A 601 16.24 24.35 0.19
N SER A 602 16.65 25.50 -0.36
CA SER A 602 16.08 26.84 -0.13
C SER A 602 15.64 27.51 -1.45
N THR A 603 15.62 26.73 -2.53
CA THR A 603 15.48 27.17 -3.92
C THR A 603 14.52 26.28 -4.71
N VAL A 604 14.10 26.75 -5.89
CA VAL A 604 13.44 25.93 -6.93
C VAL A 604 14.27 26.04 -8.22
N PRO A 605 14.86 24.93 -8.70
CA PRO A 605 15.38 24.82 -10.05
C PRO A 605 14.26 24.82 -11.10
N VAL A 606 14.49 25.51 -12.22
CA VAL A 606 13.62 25.50 -13.41
C VAL A 606 14.48 25.26 -14.64
N ALA A 607 14.03 24.41 -15.56
CA ALA A 607 14.61 24.19 -16.88
C ALA A 607 13.59 24.65 -17.93
N LEU A 608 13.83 25.81 -18.52
CA LEU A 608 12.96 26.41 -19.54
C LEU A 608 13.28 25.80 -20.91
N SER A 609 12.29 25.38 -21.69
CA SER A 609 12.50 24.70 -22.98
C SER A 609 12.89 25.67 -24.09
N ASN A 610 13.94 25.35 -24.85
CA ASN A 610 14.26 26.10 -26.09
C ASN A 610 13.50 25.56 -27.33
N GLY A 611 12.73 24.47 -27.17
CA GLY A 611 11.96 23.81 -28.25
C GLY A 611 12.76 22.88 -29.18
N ASP A 612 14.07 22.75 -28.99
CA ASP A 612 14.94 21.87 -29.78
C ASP A 612 15.44 20.63 -29.01
N GLY A 613 15.03 20.48 -27.75
CA GLY A 613 15.51 19.46 -26.81
C GLY A 613 16.59 19.95 -25.85
N THR A 614 17.07 21.19 -26.01
CA THR A 614 17.91 21.88 -25.02
C THR A 614 17.05 22.73 -24.08
N PHE A 615 17.57 22.99 -22.87
CA PHE A 615 16.89 23.78 -21.85
C PHE A 615 17.80 24.87 -21.28
N ARG A 616 17.23 26.02 -20.94
CA ARG A 616 17.88 27.06 -20.15
C ARG A 616 17.56 26.84 -18.66
N VAL A 617 18.56 26.45 -17.88
CA VAL A 617 18.42 26.24 -16.43
C VAL A 617 18.52 27.55 -15.66
N SER A 618 17.65 27.70 -14.66
CA SER A 618 17.77 28.64 -13.54
C SER A 618 17.69 27.87 -12.21
N ASN A 619 18.12 28.50 -11.12
CA ASN A 619 17.89 27.99 -9.77
C ASN A 619 17.74 29.19 -8.82
N SER A 620 16.53 29.42 -8.31
CA SER A 620 16.15 30.68 -7.67
C SER A 620 15.75 30.49 -6.20
N GLY A 621 16.13 31.44 -5.35
CA GLY A 621 15.81 31.39 -3.91
C GLY A 621 14.33 31.64 -3.63
N VAL A 622 13.68 30.70 -2.95
CA VAL A 622 12.25 30.76 -2.59
C VAL A 622 12.01 30.83 -1.07
N GLY A 623 13.08 30.87 -0.27
CA GLY A 623 12.99 30.95 1.19
C GLY A 623 12.19 29.80 1.79
N ASP A 624 11.27 30.13 2.70
CA ASP A 624 10.47 29.16 3.47
C ASP A 624 9.61 28.23 2.58
N PHE A 625 9.31 28.59 1.34
CA PHE A 625 8.54 27.77 0.40
C PHE A 625 9.19 26.41 0.14
N ALA A 626 10.53 26.37 -0.02
CA ALA A 626 11.24 25.10 -0.15
C ALA A 626 11.17 24.26 1.13
N GLY A 627 11.10 24.91 2.30
CA GLY A 627 10.89 24.24 3.59
C GLY A 627 9.50 23.62 3.72
N TRP A 628 8.44 24.34 3.31
CA TRP A 628 7.08 23.80 3.26
C TRP A 628 6.93 22.65 2.25
N ALA A 629 7.64 22.72 1.11
CA ALA A 629 7.67 21.64 0.12
C ALA A 629 8.33 20.34 0.62
N GLN A 630 9.24 20.43 1.60
CA GLN A 630 9.91 19.28 2.22
C GLN A 630 9.08 18.61 3.34
N VAL A 631 7.91 19.15 3.68
CA VAL A 631 7.07 18.62 4.77
C VAL A 631 6.39 17.31 4.32
N PRO A 632 6.54 16.19 5.04
CA PRO A 632 5.88 14.94 4.70
C PRO A 632 4.36 15.09 4.58
N GLY A 633 3.83 14.77 3.39
CA GLY A 633 2.40 14.89 3.08
C GLY A 633 1.95 16.26 2.53
N ALA A 634 2.85 17.23 2.35
CA ALA A 634 2.56 18.43 1.56
C ALA A 634 2.10 18.04 0.16
N ARG A 635 1.01 18.64 -0.34
CA ARG A 635 0.51 18.41 -1.69
C ARG A 635 0.95 19.54 -2.61
N LEU A 636 1.65 19.16 -3.68
CA LEU A 636 2.17 20.05 -4.71
C LEU A 636 1.16 20.14 -5.87
N THR A 637 0.85 21.35 -6.32
CA THR A 637 -0.10 21.59 -7.43
C THR A 637 0.37 22.76 -8.29
N THR A 638 0.19 22.66 -9.61
CA THR A 638 0.51 23.71 -10.59
C THR A 638 -0.75 24.27 -11.26
N GLY A 639 -0.61 25.47 -11.84
CA GLY A 639 -1.64 26.16 -12.61
C GLY A 639 -1.38 27.67 -12.61
N ASP A 640 -2.05 28.43 -13.47
CA ASP A 640 -1.99 29.90 -13.43
C ASP A 640 -2.90 30.40 -12.31
N PHE A 641 -2.36 30.85 -11.17
CA PHE A 641 -3.15 31.33 -10.05
C PHE A 641 -3.47 32.82 -10.14
N ASN A 642 -2.95 33.57 -11.13
CA ASN A 642 -3.07 35.03 -11.20
C ASN A 642 -3.71 35.59 -12.49
N ALA A 643 -3.85 34.76 -13.53
CA ALA A 643 -4.29 35.05 -14.90
C ALA A 643 -3.27 35.85 -15.76
N ASP A 644 -1.96 35.74 -15.50
CA ASP A 644 -0.88 36.32 -16.32
C ASP A 644 -0.39 35.42 -17.45
N GLY A 645 -0.94 34.20 -17.57
CA GLY A 645 -0.67 33.21 -18.60
C GLY A 645 0.57 32.36 -18.35
N ARG A 646 1.03 32.23 -17.09
CA ARG A 646 2.13 31.36 -16.67
C ARG A 646 1.66 30.35 -15.64
N THR A 647 2.40 29.26 -15.55
CA THR A 647 2.26 28.26 -14.51
C THR A 647 2.89 28.78 -13.22
N ASP A 648 2.12 28.82 -12.14
CA ASP A 648 2.60 29.02 -10.77
C ASP A 648 2.64 27.68 -10.02
N ILE A 649 3.19 27.68 -8.80
CA ILE A 649 3.29 26.49 -7.95
C ILE A 649 2.67 26.76 -6.58
N ALA A 650 1.70 25.96 -6.15
CA ALA A 650 1.06 26.05 -4.84
C ALA A 650 1.33 24.82 -3.96
N LEU A 651 1.33 25.02 -2.64
CA LEU A 651 1.54 23.97 -1.64
C LEU A 651 0.37 23.90 -0.66
N THR A 652 -0.30 22.75 -0.58
CA THR A 652 -1.43 22.56 0.36
C THR A 652 -1.04 21.60 1.50
N PRO A 653 -1.27 21.95 2.79
CA PRO A 653 -0.95 21.07 3.92
C PRO A 653 -1.71 19.73 3.88
N GLY A 654 -1.03 18.66 4.28
CA GLY A 654 -1.58 17.30 4.40
C GLY A 654 -1.61 16.77 5.83
N PRO A 655 -1.98 15.50 6.05
CA PRO A 655 -2.15 14.93 7.39
C PRO A 655 -0.91 15.09 8.28
N ASN A 656 -1.16 15.31 9.58
CA ASN A 656 -0.14 15.56 10.62
C ASN A 656 0.56 16.94 10.57
N THR A 657 0.06 17.90 9.80
CA THR A 657 0.64 19.27 9.71
C THR A 657 -0.16 20.34 10.48
N SER A 658 -0.65 20.00 11.68
CA SER A 658 -1.59 20.85 12.47
C SER A 658 -1.08 22.23 12.91
N TRP A 659 0.19 22.54 12.61
CA TRP A 659 0.85 23.82 12.80
C TRP A 659 0.86 24.69 11.53
N TRP A 660 0.42 24.17 10.38
CA TRP A 660 0.37 24.84 9.08
C TRP A 660 -1.09 25.26 8.78
N TYR A 661 -1.32 26.57 8.75
CA TYR A 661 -2.66 27.20 8.66
C TYR A 661 -2.73 28.26 7.54
N THR A 662 -1.86 28.13 6.54
CA THR A 662 -1.58 29.12 5.50
C THR A 662 -1.47 28.45 4.13
N GLN A 663 -1.66 29.21 3.06
CA GLN A 663 -1.52 28.71 1.68
C GLN A 663 -0.33 29.41 0.97
N PRO A 664 0.82 28.73 0.82
CA PRO A 664 1.92 29.20 -0.01
C PRO A 664 1.65 29.09 -1.51
N VAL A 665 1.95 30.16 -2.24
CA VAL A 665 1.95 30.20 -3.72
C VAL A 665 3.22 30.88 -4.21
N ALA A 666 3.95 30.20 -5.09
CA ALA A 666 5.13 30.69 -5.80
C ALA A 666 4.71 31.13 -7.22
N PHE A 667 4.51 32.44 -7.39
CA PHE A 667 4.09 33.00 -8.68
C PHE A 667 5.28 33.13 -9.64
N SER A 668 5.17 32.72 -10.90
CA SER A 668 6.29 32.78 -11.85
C SER A 668 6.59 34.20 -12.35
N ASN A 669 7.85 34.64 -12.23
CA ASN A 669 8.31 35.89 -12.83
C ASN A 669 8.60 35.75 -14.34
N GLY A 670 8.61 34.52 -14.87
CA GLY A 670 8.86 34.19 -16.28
C GLY A 670 10.33 34.11 -16.70
N ASP A 671 11.27 34.25 -15.76
CA ASP A 671 12.71 34.05 -15.98
C ASP A 671 13.26 32.80 -15.27
N GLY A 672 12.36 31.96 -14.75
CA GLY A 672 12.70 30.84 -13.86
C GLY A 672 12.97 31.26 -12.41
N SER A 673 12.50 32.44 -12.00
CA SER A 673 12.39 32.85 -10.60
C SER A 673 10.94 33.05 -10.16
N PHE A 674 10.67 32.98 -8.84
CA PHE A 674 9.32 33.05 -8.30
C PHE A 674 9.12 34.18 -7.28
N ARG A 675 7.97 34.86 -7.34
CA ARG A 675 7.45 35.73 -6.28
C ARG A 675 6.64 34.89 -5.29
N ILE A 676 7.21 34.63 -4.12
CA ILE A 676 6.55 33.85 -3.07
C ILE A 676 5.52 34.69 -2.32
N THR A 677 4.36 34.09 -2.08
CA THR A 677 3.35 34.55 -1.13
C THR A 677 2.99 33.40 -0.18
N ASN A 678 2.54 33.72 1.02
CA ASN A 678 1.96 32.76 1.94
C ASN A 678 0.93 33.47 2.81
N THR A 679 -0.36 33.15 2.65
CA THR A 679 -1.46 33.88 3.29
C THR A 679 -2.23 32.99 4.27
N PRO A 680 -2.73 33.52 5.41
CA PRO A 680 -3.51 32.73 6.36
C PRO A 680 -4.82 32.22 5.72
N LEU A 681 -5.03 30.91 5.78
CA LEU A 681 -6.17 30.23 5.15
C LEU A 681 -6.73 29.14 6.09
N ASN A 682 -6.82 29.48 7.38
CA ASN A 682 -6.93 28.56 8.52
C ASN A 682 -7.93 27.41 8.31
N ASP A 683 -9.14 27.71 7.83
CA ASP A 683 -10.20 26.70 7.70
C ASP A 683 -9.90 25.71 6.57
N PHE A 684 -9.54 26.20 5.37
CA PHE A 684 -9.19 25.36 4.23
C PHE A 684 -7.90 24.56 4.49
N ALA A 685 -6.88 25.21 5.06
CA ALA A 685 -5.64 24.58 5.45
C ALA A 685 -5.81 23.57 6.60
N GLY A 686 -6.83 23.73 7.46
CA GLY A 686 -7.21 22.72 8.47
C GLY A 686 -7.98 21.55 7.86
N TRP A 687 -8.90 21.82 6.93
CA TRP A 687 -9.67 20.80 6.21
C TRP A 687 -8.77 19.93 5.32
N SER A 688 -7.77 20.50 4.65
CA SER A 688 -6.88 19.75 3.75
C SER A 688 -6.04 18.69 4.48
N GLN A 689 -5.91 18.77 5.80
CA GLN A 689 -5.18 17.80 6.63
C GLN A 689 -6.03 16.61 7.08
N ALA A 690 -7.34 16.64 6.83
CA ALA A 690 -8.24 15.55 7.24
C ALA A 690 -7.87 14.23 6.55
N ALA A 691 -8.05 13.11 7.25
CA ALA A 691 -7.85 11.79 6.67
C ALA A 691 -8.76 11.60 5.44
N GLY A 692 -8.21 11.08 4.34
CA GLY A 692 -8.91 10.94 3.05
C GLY A 692 -9.00 12.21 2.20
N ALA A 693 -8.68 13.39 2.75
CA ALA A 693 -8.74 14.63 2.00
C ALA A 693 -7.71 14.66 0.85
N ARG A 694 -8.11 15.24 -0.28
CA ARG A 694 -7.30 15.40 -1.50
C ARG A 694 -7.48 16.82 -2.02
N THR A 695 -6.40 17.44 -2.47
CA THR A 695 -6.45 18.71 -3.22
C THR A 695 -6.63 18.41 -4.70
N VAL A 696 -7.52 19.13 -5.36
CA VAL A 696 -7.64 19.21 -6.82
C VAL A 696 -7.65 20.67 -7.25
N THR A 697 -7.34 20.94 -8.51
CA THR A 697 -7.15 22.29 -9.06
C THR A 697 -7.86 22.48 -10.39
N GLY A 698 -8.15 23.74 -10.71
CA GLY A 698 -8.82 24.17 -11.93
C GLY A 698 -9.58 25.47 -11.70
N ASP A 699 -10.13 26.06 -12.76
CA ASP A 699 -10.96 27.26 -12.66
C ASP A 699 -12.40 26.87 -12.30
N PHE A 700 -12.87 27.14 -11.06
CA PHE A 700 -14.23 26.80 -10.62
C PHE A 700 -15.23 27.96 -10.79
N ASN A 701 -14.81 29.13 -11.28
CA ASN A 701 -15.66 30.33 -11.42
C ASN A 701 -15.58 31.05 -12.78
N ARG A 702 -14.83 30.50 -13.73
CA ARG A 702 -14.56 31.04 -15.06
C ARG A 702 -13.89 32.42 -15.03
N ASP A 703 -13.11 32.74 -13.99
CA ASP A 703 -12.39 34.02 -13.88
C ASP A 703 -11.00 34.03 -14.54
N GLY A 704 -10.55 32.87 -15.04
CA GLY A 704 -9.30 32.68 -15.76
C GLY A 704 -8.13 32.27 -14.85
N ARG A 705 -8.40 31.93 -13.59
CA ARG A 705 -7.41 31.50 -12.59
C ARG A 705 -7.63 30.06 -12.16
N THR A 706 -6.55 29.47 -11.68
CA THR A 706 -6.54 28.20 -10.96
C THR A 706 -6.97 28.44 -9.52
N ASP A 707 -8.03 27.75 -9.12
CA ASP A 707 -8.50 27.65 -7.75
C ASP A 707 -8.05 26.32 -7.12
N LEU A 708 -8.31 26.16 -5.82
CA LEU A 708 -8.11 24.91 -5.09
C LEU A 708 -9.44 24.37 -4.58
N ALA A 709 -9.71 23.07 -4.74
CA ALA A 709 -10.84 22.40 -4.08
C ALA A 709 -10.38 21.17 -3.28
N LEU A 710 -11.17 20.80 -2.26
CA LEU A 710 -10.89 19.65 -1.39
C LEU A 710 -11.99 18.59 -1.47
N THR A 711 -11.60 17.34 -1.69
CA THR A 711 -12.51 16.19 -1.78
C THR A 711 -12.11 15.06 -0.83
N GLY A 712 -13.04 14.17 -0.49
CA GLY A 712 -12.76 12.89 0.19
C GLY A 712 -12.46 12.95 1.69
N GLY A 713 -12.54 14.11 2.34
CA GLY A 713 -12.29 14.24 3.77
C GLY A 713 -13.25 13.42 4.66
N ALA A 714 -12.70 12.77 5.69
CA ALA A 714 -13.45 11.89 6.58
C ALA A 714 -14.63 12.61 7.26
N GLY A 715 -15.83 12.04 7.10
CA GLY A 715 -17.05 12.55 7.72
C GLY A 715 -17.69 13.77 7.04
N TRP A 716 -17.16 14.26 5.91
CA TRP A 716 -17.69 15.44 5.24
C TRP A 716 -19.01 15.17 4.48
N THR A 717 -19.80 16.23 4.32
CA THR A 717 -21.00 16.33 3.47
C THR A 717 -20.90 17.49 2.48
N THR A 718 -19.69 18.06 2.35
CA THR A 718 -19.42 19.33 1.67
C THR A 718 -18.15 19.24 0.81
N VAL A 719 -17.98 20.18 -0.11
CA VAL A 719 -16.72 20.45 -0.83
C VAL A 719 -16.25 21.86 -0.49
N PRO A 720 -15.09 22.01 0.18
CA PRO A 720 -14.39 23.29 0.27
C PRO A 720 -13.79 23.69 -1.09
N VAL A 721 -13.94 24.96 -1.44
CA VAL A 721 -13.28 25.61 -2.59
C VAL A 721 -12.63 26.90 -2.10
N ALA A 722 -11.36 27.12 -2.43
CA ALA A 722 -10.62 28.34 -2.19
C ALA A 722 -10.34 29.01 -3.55
N PHE A 723 -11.13 30.03 -3.85
CA PHE A 723 -11.05 30.78 -5.10
C PHE A 723 -9.86 31.73 -5.09
N SER A 724 -9.00 31.73 -6.11
CA SER A 724 -7.85 32.63 -6.19
C SER A 724 -8.28 34.07 -6.47
N THR A 725 -7.65 35.03 -5.78
CA THR A 725 -7.80 36.47 -6.10
C THR A 725 -6.69 37.00 -7.01
N GLY A 726 -5.67 36.17 -7.29
CA GLY A 726 -4.48 36.52 -8.08
C GLY A 726 -3.38 37.28 -7.33
N ASP A 727 -3.59 37.77 -6.11
CA ASP A 727 -2.52 38.45 -5.34
C ASP A 727 -1.70 37.51 -4.43
N GLY A 728 -2.26 36.34 -4.11
CA GLY A 728 -1.77 35.35 -3.14
C GLY A 728 -2.79 35.03 -2.02
N THR A 729 -3.89 35.78 -1.93
CA THR A 729 -5.04 35.51 -1.05
C THR A 729 -6.15 34.74 -1.77
N PHE A 730 -7.00 34.04 -1.01
CA PHE A 730 -8.08 33.21 -1.54
C PHE A 730 -9.42 33.50 -0.83
N ARG A 731 -10.54 33.46 -1.59
CA ARG A 731 -11.91 33.46 -1.06
C ARG A 731 -12.35 32.03 -0.81
N VAL A 732 -12.44 31.62 0.45
CA VAL A 732 -12.91 30.27 0.82
C VAL A 732 -14.43 30.20 0.85
N THR A 733 -14.98 29.11 0.31
CA THR A 733 -16.35 28.64 0.48
C THR A 733 -16.34 27.16 0.86
N ASN A 734 -17.42 26.67 1.49
CA ASN A 734 -17.56 25.27 1.83
C ASN A 734 -19.05 24.90 1.78
N THR A 735 -19.47 24.20 0.72
CA THR A 735 -20.89 24.07 0.35
C THR A 735 -21.36 22.62 0.38
N GLY A 736 -22.65 22.41 0.68
CA GLY A 736 -23.24 21.07 0.80
C GLY A 736 -23.36 20.37 -0.54
N VAL A 737 -22.75 19.17 -0.65
CA VAL A 737 -22.82 18.30 -1.83
C VAL A 737 -23.51 16.96 -1.55
N GLY A 738 -24.00 16.76 -0.31
CA GLY A 738 -24.68 15.54 0.10
C GLY A 738 -23.79 14.30 -0.01
N ASP A 739 -24.31 13.25 -0.65
CA ASP A 739 -23.65 11.96 -0.78
C ASP A 739 -22.36 11.99 -1.60
N PHE A 740 -22.11 13.03 -2.40
CA PHE A 740 -20.89 13.16 -3.21
C PHE A 740 -19.61 13.15 -2.37
N ALA A 741 -19.60 13.85 -1.23
CA ALA A 741 -18.48 13.78 -0.27
C ALA A 741 -18.38 12.38 0.39
N GLY A 742 -19.51 11.67 0.49
CA GLY A 742 -19.59 10.28 0.94
C GLY A 742 -19.03 9.26 -0.05
N TRP A 743 -19.06 9.55 -1.35
CA TRP A 743 -18.43 8.76 -2.43
C TRP A 743 -16.93 9.09 -2.58
N ALA A 744 -16.54 10.37 -2.55
CA ALA A 744 -15.14 10.80 -2.74
C ALA A 744 -14.15 10.22 -1.70
N ARG A 745 -14.65 9.83 -0.51
CA ARG A 745 -13.88 9.24 0.59
C ARG A 745 -13.74 7.71 0.51
N VAL A 746 -14.42 7.04 -0.44
CA VAL A 746 -14.39 5.58 -0.56
C VAL A 746 -12.97 5.14 -0.97
N PRO A 747 -12.36 4.13 -0.30
CA PRO A 747 -11.05 3.62 -0.67
C PRO A 747 -10.98 3.21 -2.15
N GLY A 748 -9.89 3.57 -2.83
CA GLY A 748 -9.69 3.29 -4.25
C GLY A 748 -10.44 4.20 -5.22
N ALA A 749 -11.51 4.89 -4.80
CA ALA A 749 -12.24 5.80 -5.67
C ALA A 749 -11.35 6.92 -6.20
N THR A 750 -11.43 7.19 -7.50
CA THR A 750 -10.64 8.21 -8.20
C THR A 750 -11.42 9.51 -8.32
N VAL A 751 -10.70 10.62 -8.46
CA VAL A 751 -11.24 11.97 -8.62
C VAL A 751 -10.63 12.53 -9.91
N VAL A 752 -11.46 12.98 -10.84
CA VAL A 752 -11.03 13.58 -12.10
C VAL A 752 -11.65 14.97 -12.20
N THR A 753 -10.83 15.96 -12.53
CA THR A 753 -11.23 17.35 -12.77
C THR A 753 -11.15 17.67 -14.24
N GLY A 754 -12.13 18.44 -14.73
CA GLY A 754 -12.20 18.93 -16.10
C GLY A 754 -13.58 19.55 -16.37
N ASP A 755 -13.74 20.22 -17.51
CA ASP A 755 -15.05 20.71 -17.94
C ASP A 755 -15.87 19.54 -18.49
N TYR A 756 -16.93 19.10 -17.82
CA TYR A 756 -17.74 17.97 -18.26
C TYR A 756 -18.96 18.39 -19.08
N ASN A 757 -19.35 19.67 -19.09
CA ASN A 757 -20.58 20.15 -19.74
C ASN A 757 -20.36 21.18 -20.88
N ARG A 758 -19.13 21.67 -21.04
CA ARG A 758 -18.68 22.75 -21.93
C ARG A 758 -19.08 24.16 -21.47
N ASP A 759 -19.27 24.38 -20.18
CA ASP A 759 -19.57 25.69 -19.57
C ASP A 759 -18.34 26.47 -19.09
N GLY A 760 -17.14 25.96 -19.40
CA GLY A 760 -15.84 26.60 -19.17
C GLY A 760 -15.36 26.60 -17.73
N ARG A 761 -15.99 25.83 -16.86
CA ARG A 761 -15.56 25.61 -15.47
C ARG A 761 -14.91 24.24 -15.35
N THR A 762 -14.18 24.05 -14.28
CA THR A 762 -13.74 22.74 -13.82
C THR A 762 -14.86 22.12 -13.00
N ASP A 763 -15.39 20.99 -13.44
CA ASP A 763 -16.26 20.14 -12.63
C ASP A 763 -15.44 19.04 -11.95
N VAL A 764 -16.06 18.28 -11.06
CA VAL A 764 -15.42 17.13 -10.39
C VAL A 764 -16.22 15.85 -10.64
N ALA A 765 -15.62 14.88 -11.33
CA ALA A 765 -16.16 13.54 -11.49
C ALA A 765 -15.53 12.55 -10.50
N LEU A 766 -16.30 11.54 -10.09
CA LEU A 766 -15.86 10.45 -9.22
C LEU A 766 -16.09 9.11 -9.89
N THR A 767 -15.04 8.30 -10.04
CA THR A 767 -15.17 6.92 -10.53
C THR A 767 -14.83 5.94 -9.40
N PRO A 768 -15.63 4.88 -9.18
CA PRO A 768 -15.32 3.87 -8.18
C PRO A 768 -13.99 3.17 -8.45
N GLY A 769 -13.37 2.63 -7.41
CA GLY A 769 -12.14 1.85 -7.54
C GLY A 769 -12.28 0.44 -6.97
N PRO A 770 -11.21 -0.37 -7.01
CA PRO A 770 -11.18 -1.67 -6.37
C PRO A 770 -11.65 -1.60 -4.92
N ASN A 771 -12.41 -2.61 -4.48
CA ASN A 771 -13.10 -2.68 -3.17
C ASN A 771 -14.37 -1.82 -3.01
N SER A 772 -14.93 -1.26 -4.09
CA SER A 772 -16.26 -0.61 -4.07
C SER A 772 -17.35 -1.30 -4.92
N PRO A 773 -17.52 -2.64 -4.83
CA PRO A 773 -18.33 -3.45 -5.77
C PRO A 773 -19.84 -3.18 -5.75
N TRP A 774 -20.32 -2.25 -4.92
CA TRP A 774 -21.72 -1.83 -4.76
C TRP A 774 -22.04 -0.50 -5.44
N TRP A 775 -21.03 0.21 -5.98
CA TRP A 775 -21.18 1.55 -6.55
C TRP A 775 -21.24 1.44 -8.09
N TYR A 776 -22.45 1.42 -8.66
CA TYR A 776 -22.67 1.20 -10.11
C TYR A 776 -22.97 2.49 -10.90
N THR A 777 -22.45 3.63 -10.45
CA THR A 777 -22.88 4.96 -10.92
C THR A 777 -21.69 5.89 -11.10
N GLN A 778 -21.85 6.96 -11.87
CA GLN A 778 -20.83 8.00 -12.07
C GLN A 778 -21.34 9.34 -11.50
N PRO A 779 -20.92 9.72 -10.29
CA PRO A 779 -21.16 11.06 -9.75
C PRO A 779 -20.35 12.14 -10.48
N VAL A 780 -21.00 13.27 -10.76
CA VAL A 780 -20.36 14.50 -11.25
C VAL A 780 -20.89 15.69 -10.44
N ALA A 781 -20.01 16.59 -10.04
CA ALA A 781 -20.31 17.83 -9.34
C ALA A 781 -20.00 19.01 -10.27
N PHE A 782 -21.05 19.56 -10.91
CA PHE A 782 -20.93 20.68 -11.85
C PHE A 782 -20.84 22.03 -11.12
N ALA A 783 -19.92 22.91 -11.49
CA ALA A 783 -19.61 24.13 -10.72
C ALA A 783 -20.54 25.34 -11.01
N ASN A 784 -20.89 26.11 -9.98
CA ASN A 784 -21.84 27.25 -10.09
C ASN A 784 -21.20 28.65 -9.87
N ASP A 785 -19.88 28.81 -10.00
CA ASP A 785 -19.08 30.04 -9.72
C ASP A 785 -19.04 30.51 -8.25
N ASP A 786 -20.15 30.39 -7.53
CA ASP A 786 -20.29 30.88 -6.16
C ASP A 786 -19.59 29.98 -5.13
N GLY A 787 -19.26 28.74 -5.50
CA GLY A 787 -18.73 27.68 -4.64
C GLY A 787 -19.70 26.52 -4.41
N THR A 788 -20.93 26.61 -4.89
CA THR A 788 -21.90 25.49 -4.90
C THR A 788 -21.73 24.60 -6.13
N PHE A 789 -22.23 23.37 -6.03
CA PHE A 789 -22.18 22.39 -7.12
C PHE A 789 -23.57 21.81 -7.41
N ARG A 790 -23.93 21.68 -8.70
CA ARG A 790 -25.05 20.84 -9.15
C ARG A 790 -24.55 19.38 -9.23
N ILE A 791 -24.96 18.56 -8.26
CA ILE A 791 -24.61 17.14 -8.23
C ILE A 791 -25.53 16.33 -9.16
N THR A 792 -24.95 15.51 -10.02
CA THR A 792 -25.62 14.40 -10.69
C THR A 792 -24.98 13.08 -10.28
N ASN A 793 -25.75 11.98 -10.34
CA ASN A 793 -25.21 10.64 -10.17
C ASN A 793 -26.02 9.66 -11.03
N THR A 794 -25.47 9.25 -12.17
CA THR A 794 -26.19 8.43 -13.16
C THR A 794 -25.69 6.98 -13.13
N PRO A 795 -26.57 5.97 -13.30
CA PRO A 795 -26.13 4.59 -13.50
C PRO A 795 -25.15 4.46 -14.67
N LEU A 796 -24.02 3.81 -14.42
CA LEU A 796 -22.95 3.57 -15.40
C LEU A 796 -22.36 2.17 -15.20
N ASN A 797 -23.26 1.21 -14.95
CA ASN A 797 -22.99 -0.10 -14.36
C ASN A 797 -21.74 -0.80 -14.90
N ASP A 798 -21.62 -0.92 -16.22
CA ASP A 798 -20.54 -1.66 -16.88
C ASP A 798 -19.19 -0.96 -16.69
N PHE A 799 -19.11 0.36 -16.93
CA PHE A 799 -17.87 1.14 -16.74
C PHE A 799 -17.45 1.18 -15.27
N ALA A 800 -18.41 1.35 -14.36
CA ALA A 800 -18.17 1.28 -12.92
C ALA A 800 -17.63 -0.10 -12.49
N ALA A 801 -18.26 -1.19 -12.92
CA ALA A 801 -17.79 -2.55 -12.64
C ALA A 801 -16.41 -2.83 -13.25
N TRP A 802 -16.11 -2.30 -14.45
CA TRP A 802 -14.79 -2.40 -15.05
C TRP A 802 -13.73 -1.66 -14.21
N SER A 803 -13.97 -0.41 -13.79
CA SER A 803 -13.05 0.36 -12.92
C SER A 803 -12.77 -0.29 -11.55
N GLN A 804 -13.69 -1.12 -11.06
CA GLN A 804 -13.53 -1.89 -9.82
C GLN A 804 -12.74 -3.19 -9.99
N SER A 805 -12.60 -3.70 -11.22
CA SER A 805 -12.16 -5.08 -11.46
C SER A 805 -10.64 -5.25 -11.35
N SER A 806 -10.19 -6.08 -10.39
CA SER A 806 -8.79 -6.53 -10.26
C SER A 806 -8.47 -7.79 -11.06
N GLY A 807 -9.44 -8.33 -11.81
CA GLY A 807 -9.32 -9.58 -12.58
C GLY A 807 -10.63 -9.99 -13.22
N ALA A 808 -10.84 -9.61 -14.49
CA ALA A 808 -11.99 -10.07 -15.27
C ALA A 808 -11.74 -9.91 -16.77
N THR A 809 -11.84 -11.00 -17.54
CA THR A 809 -11.79 -10.95 -19.01
C THR A 809 -13.06 -10.29 -19.56
N VAL A 810 -12.98 -9.00 -19.92
CA VAL A 810 -14.11 -8.27 -20.50
C VAL A 810 -14.29 -8.66 -21.97
N ALA A 811 -14.89 -9.83 -22.21
CA ALA A 811 -15.26 -10.27 -23.54
C ALA A 811 -16.31 -9.32 -24.13
N GLY A 812 -15.97 -8.64 -25.23
CA GLY A 812 -16.72 -7.52 -25.80
C GLY A 812 -18.18 -7.84 -26.12
N ARG A 813 -19.10 -7.44 -25.22
CA ARG A 813 -20.53 -7.43 -25.48
C ARG A 813 -20.84 -6.33 -26.51
N ARG A 814 -21.15 -6.72 -27.74
CA ARG A 814 -21.77 -5.80 -28.71
C ARG A 814 -23.15 -5.39 -28.19
N THR A 815 -23.29 -4.15 -27.74
CA THR A 815 -24.59 -3.53 -27.47
C THR A 815 -25.29 -3.23 -28.80
N THR A 816 -26.07 -4.19 -29.29
CA THR A 816 -27.01 -3.96 -30.40
C THR A 816 -28.32 -3.40 -29.85
N GLY A 817 -28.63 -2.14 -30.13
CA GLY A 817 -29.81 -1.43 -29.66
C GLY A 817 -29.65 0.07 -29.88
#